data_AF-A0A6V8EYA9-F1
#
_entry.id   AF-A0A6V8EYA9-F1
#
_cell.length_a   1.000
_cell.length_b   1.000
_cell.length_c   1.000
_cell.angle_alpha   90.00
_cell.angle_beta   90.00
_cell.angle_gamma   90.00
#
_symmetry.space_group_name_H-M   'P 1'
#
loop_
_entity.id
_entity.type
_entity.pdbx_description
1 polymer ?
#
loop_
_entity_poly.entity_id
_entity_poly.type
_entity_poly.pdbx_seq_one_letter_code
_entity_poly.pdbx_strand_id
1 'polypeptide(L)'
;MIPIQRLICYIVVITLISIISIPAADASEYTVAPTGAEYTSIQEAINQSIPGDTILVNSGTYRENLLLDKKINLIGIDSGGGAPIIDPANKRNAMEILADGCRVEGFTFQNIELLNGILVKSRENTIGRNTVLNTAKGILLQSAMNNTIYGNNITNSSESGIALESSNDNLIEENIVSKNSIGIELDKYSLSNHIFRNNFDNTENVISKSATSVWSSPDQFTYTYLGNNKQSYMGNYWSNYRGKDKNGDGIGDSSYIIGANPNEILEFNQTINDAFPLMDPFPYYHDVVPSKGGITTAQPMPLPTFLGISQVSRTPTTIPETTPILSSTPQTSAEKTGIRPPTDVLVGELIVLLLAIEVVLIIFRYLKHQESRQEVLSNSQETPPQQKISRTSPPRISPAATLPETGAAVPGASRTYTSIAEQMSYFPNELENKYTEIKYIGRGGIAWVFSARRKSDSVMVAVKIPISFDEITGKSFLNEIAAWETLRHPNIVKVTALNILPVLFVEMEYVPDSLEAIEKPIPVWKAVHLIRSIADGLKYAHEQGFIHRDIKPHNILLDKDFVPKITDWGMSKVLTNEVKNSSIAGFSLSYAAPEQVSPSEFGRTDERTDIYQLGVVFYELVTGSVPFGGESIVEVGNAIMRVQPIPPSEFNSDAAIVEKIILKCLEKDPAKRFQSTSEFLDA
;
A
#
# COMPACT_ATOMS: atom_id res chain seq x y z
N MET A 1 -50.48 15.71 -3.46
CA MET A 1 -49.85 16.06 -2.16
C MET A 1 -48.32 16.11 -2.28
N ILE A 2 -47.80 16.92 -3.20
CA ILE A 2 -46.36 17.06 -3.50
C ILE A 2 -45.62 18.14 -2.65
N PRO A 3 -46.25 19.11 -1.93
CA PRO A 3 -45.50 20.16 -1.22
C PRO A 3 -44.72 19.70 0.01
N ILE A 4 -45.18 18.65 0.70
CA ILE A 4 -44.66 18.27 2.04
C ILE A 4 -43.33 17.51 1.94
N GLN A 5 -43.16 16.65 0.94
CA GLN A 5 -41.89 15.91 0.74
C GLN A 5 -40.73 16.84 0.37
N ARG A 6 -40.97 17.89 -0.43
CA ARG A 6 -39.94 18.87 -0.77
C ARG A 6 -39.55 19.74 0.42
N LEU A 7 -40.50 20.10 1.28
CA LEU A 7 -40.24 20.86 2.50
C LEU A 7 -39.43 20.05 3.51
N ILE A 8 -39.71 18.74 3.64
CA ILE A 8 -38.97 17.83 4.52
C ILE A 8 -37.54 17.62 4.00
N CYS A 9 -37.34 17.41 2.70
CA CYS A 9 -35.99 17.36 2.12
C CYS A 9 -35.20 18.66 2.36
N TYR A 10 -35.84 19.82 2.25
CA TYR A 10 -35.17 21.10 2.50
C TYR A 10 -34.75 21.27 3.96
N ILE A 11 -35.59 20.85 4.91
CA ILE A 11 -35.27 20.92 6.34
C ILE A 11 -34.17 19.91 6.70
N VAL A 12 -34.19 18.70 6.13
CA VAL A 12 -33.14 17.68 6.32
C VAL A 12 -31.81 18.14 5.72
N VAL A 13 -31.83 18.77 4.55
CA VAL A 13 -30.62 19.32 3.92
C VAL A 13 -30.08 20.52 4.69
N ILE A 14 -30.93 21.43 5.16
CA ILE A 14 -30.49 22.58 5.98
C ILE A 14 -29.93 22.10 7.33
N THR A 15 -30.57 21.11 7.96
CA THR A 15 -30.08 20.54 9.23
C THR A 15 -28.75 19.79 9.05
N LEU A 16 -28.57 19.04 7.96
CA LEU A 16 -27.29 18.43 7.58
C LEU A 16 -26.21 19.49 7.29
N ILE A 17 -26.55 20.59 6.59
CA ILE A 17 -25.62 21.69 6.31
C ILE A 17 -25.23 22.43 7.59
N SER A 18 -26.14 22.58 8.56
CA SER A 18 -25.82 23.17 9.86
C SER A 18 -25.00 22.25 10.78
N ILE A 19 -25.07 20.92 10.59
CA ILE A 19 -24.17 19.96 11.27
C ILE A 19 -22.77 19.95 10.62
N ILE A 20 -22.67 20.30 9.33
CA ILE A 20 -21.39 20.44 8.61
C ILE A 20 -20.71 21.81 8.86
N SER A 21 -21.40 22.75 9.52
CA SER A 21 -20.86 24.07 9.88
C SER A 21 -20.43 24.14 11.35
N ILE A 22 -19.84 23.07 11.90
CA ILE A 22 -18.97 23.21 13.08
C ILE A 22 -17.74 23.96 12.57
N PRO A 23 -17.43 25.17 13.07
CA PRO A 23 -16.15 25.80 12.76
C PRO A 23 -15.06 24.79 13.15
N ALA A 24 -14.15 24.47 12.22
CA ALA A 24 -12.94 23.75 12.58
C ALA A 24 -12.36 24.48 13.81
N ALA A 25 -12.23 23.76 14.93
CA ALA A 25 -11.52 24.32 16.07
C ALA A 25 -10.14 24.73 15.52
N ASP A 26 -9.77 26.00 15.72
CA ASP A 26 -8.46 26.48 15.26
C ASP A 26 -7.38 25.54 15.80
N ALA A 27 -6.48 25.12 14.90
CA ALA A 27 -5.35 24.28 15.25
C ALA A 27 -4.62 24.92 16.44
N SER A 28 -4.57 24.19 17.54
CA SER A 28 -3.98 24.67 18.78
C SER A 28 -2.49 24.37 18.80
N GLU A 29 -1.75 25.22 19.48
CA GLU A 29 -0.32 25.05 19.71
C GLU A 29 -0.11 24.63 21.16
N TYR A 30 0.59 23.52 21.37
CA TYR A 30 0.99 23.02 22.69
C TYR A 30 2.50 23.14 22.86
N THR A 31 2.93 23.41 24.09
CA THR A 31 4.37 23.49 24.42
C THR A 31 4.79 22.36 25.34
N VAL A 32 5.95 21.76 25.03
CA VAL A 32 6.58 20.72 25.83
C VAL A 32 7.98 21.17 26.24
N ALA A 33 8.30 21.07 27.53
CA ALA A 33 9.64 21.34 28.06
C ALA A 33 9.88 20.55 29.35
N PRO A 34 11.13 20.26 29.74
CA PRO A 34 11.41 19.60 31.01
C PRO A 34 10.84 20.33 32.24
N THR A 35 10.73 21.66 32.16
CA THR A 35 10.09 22.51 33.16
C THR A 35 9.44 23.73 32.50
N GLY A 36 8.37 24.26 33.11
CA GLY A 36 7.80 25.57 32.75
C GLY A 36 6.96 25.63 31.46
N ALA A 37 6.66 24.50 30.83
CA ALA A 37 5.73 24.40 29.70
C ALA A 37 4.41 23.73 30.10
N GLU A 38 3.45 23.67 29.17
CA GLU A 38 2.13 23.04 29.40
C GLU A 38 2.25 21.54 29.69
N TYR A 39 3.16 20.86 29.00
CA TYR A 39 3.45 19.45 29.22
C TYR A 39 4.94 19.23 29.48
N THR A 40 5.24 18.16 30.24
CA THR A 40 6.62 17.68 30.45
C THR A 40 6.92 16.39 29.68
N SER A 41 5.88 15.68 29.22
CA SER A 41 5.96 14.53 28.30
C SER A 41 5.44 14.92 26.93
N ILE A 42 6.18 14.53 25.89
CA ILE A 42 5.77 14.70 24.50
C ILE A 42 4.58 13.80 24.21
N GLN A 43 4.62 12.54 24.65
CA GLN A 43 3.52 11.61 24.39
C GLN A 43 2.22 12.05 25.08
N GLU A 44 2.30 12.65 26.26
CA GLU A 44 1.11 13.23 26.91
C GLU A 44 0.51 14.37 26.09
N ALA A 45 1.33 15.27 25.56
CA ALA A 45 0.86 16.34 24.66
C ALA A 45 0.21 15.75 23.38
N ILE A 46 0.80 14.70 22.80
CA ILE A 46 0.22 13.98 21.65
C ILE A 46 -1.16 13.40 22.02
N ASN A 47 -1.29 12.78 23.20
CA ASN A 47 -2.54 12.17 23.63
C ASN A 47 -3.66 13.21 23.78
N GLN A 48 -3.35 14.40 24.29
CA GLN A 48 -4.32 15.50 24.47
C GLN A 48 -4.64 16.26 23.19
N SER A 49 -3.74 16.26 22.21
CA SER A 49 -3.95 16.94 20.93
C SER A 49 -5.07 16.32 20.08
N ILE A 50 -5.66 17.15 19.22
CA ILE A 50 -6.59 16.75 18.17
C ILE A 50 -5.92 16.86 16.78
N PRO A 51 -6.46 16.20 15.74
CA PRO A 51 -5.88 16.28 14.41
C PRO A 51 -5.77 17.72 13.89
N GLY A 52 -4.58 18.10 13.44
CA GLY A 52 -4.23 19.44 12.92
C GLY A 52 -3.39 20.28 13.89
N ASP A 53 -3.32 19.90 15.17
CA ASP A 53 -2.57 20.65 16.18
C ASP A 53 -1.05 20.61 15.95
N THR A 54 -0.38 21.59 16.55
CA THR A 54 1.08 21.70 16.54
C THR A 54 1.63 21.57 17.96
N ILE A 55 2.64 20.74 18.14
CA ILE A 55 3.34 20.52 19.41
C ILE A 55 4.76 21.03 19.24
N LEU A 56 5.10 22.07 19.98
CA LEU A 56 6.43 22.65 20.03
C LEU A 56 7.20 22.08 21.22
N VAL A 57 8.31 21.40 20.94
CA VAL A 57 9.12 20.72 21.97
C VAL A 57 10.44 21.49 22.15
N ASN A 58 10.68 22.02 23.35
CA ASN A 58 11.91 22.73 23.68
C ASN A 58 13.06 21.76 24.00
N SER A 59 14.29 22.29 24.00
CA SER A 59 15.50 21.55 24.34
C SER A 59 15.34 20.77 25.65
N GLY A 60 15.73 19.51 25.64
CA GLY A 60 15.60 18.60 26.76
C GLY A 60 15.89 17.17 26.36
N THR A 61 16.00 16.28 27.34
CA THR A 61 16.08 14.83 27.11
C THR A 61 14.79 14.19 27.56
N TYR A 62 14.08 13.59 26.62
CA TYR A 62 12.78 12.96 26.80
C TYR A 62 12.97 11.45 26.72
N ARG A 63 12.74 10.77 27.85
CA ARG A 63 12.92 9.32 27.98
C ARG A 63 11.61 8.59 27.72
N GLU A 64 11.12 8.69 26.50
CA GLU A 64 9.85 8.12 26.08
C GLU A 64 9.91 7.63 24.63
N ASN A 65 9.02 6.70 24.28
CA ASN A 65 8.75 6.33 22.90
C ASN A 65 7.54 7.12 22.42
N LEU A 66 7.56 7.53 21.15
CA LEU A 66 6.53 8.37 20.57
C LEU A 66 5.66 7.56 19.60
N LEU A 67 4.35 7.69 19.74
CA LEU A 67 3.35 7.10 18.85
C LEU A 67 2.47 8.22 18.29
N LEU A 68 2.58 8.45 16.98
CA LEU A 68 1.74 9.40 16.25
C LEU A 68 0.60 8.63 15.57
N ASP A 69 -0.54 8.57 16.25
CA ASP A 69 -1.78 7.89 15.82
C ASP A 69 -2.83 8.84 15.23
N LYS A 70 -2.50 10.14 15.16
CA LYS A 70 -3.34 11.20 14.61
C LYS A 70 -2.48 12.25 13.90
N LYS A 71 -3.07 12.96 12.93
CA LYS A 71 -2.38 13.97 12.12
C LYS A 71 -1.95 15.16 12.99
N ILE A 72 -0.66 15.30 13.29
CA ILE A 72 -0.11 16.42 14.06
C ILE A 72 1.21 16.92 13.50
N ASN A 73 1.54 18.18 13.81
CA ASN A 73 2.86 18.74 13.60
C ASN A 73 3.66 18.67 14.89
N LEU A 74 4.68 17.84 14.95
CA LEU A 74 5.61 17.73 16.07
C LEU A 74 6.92 18.40 15.69
N ILE A 75 7.25 19.52 16.34
CA ILE A 75 8.36 20.40 15.95
C ILE A 75 9.30 20.62 17.14
N GLY A 76 10.55 20.19 16.99
CA GLY A 76 11.62 20.42 17.94
C GLY A 76 12.22 21.82 17.79
N ILE A 77 12.42 22.49 18.92
CA ILE A 77 12.97 23.83 19.03
C ILE A 77 14.25 23.77 19.84
N ASP A 78 15.34 24.30 19.27
CA ASP A 78 16.54 24.59 20.04
C ASP A 78 16.31 25.86 20.88
N SER A 79 15.95 25.66 22.14
CA SER A 79 15.75 26.72 23.14
C SER A 79 17.05 27.07 23.88
N GLY A 80 18.21 26.80 23.28
CA GLY A 80 19.55 27.09 23.82
C GLY A 80 20.30 25.87 24.37
N GLY A 81 19.71 24.67 24.31
CA GLY A 81 20.32 23.42 24.75
C GLY A 81 20.63 22.43 23.62
N GLY A 82 20.46 22.83 22.36
CA GLY A 82 20.45 21.93 21.21
C GLY A 82 19.04 21.39 20.90
N ALA A 83 18.94 20.58 19.85
CA ALA A 83 17.69 19.92 19.48
C ALA A 83 17.14 19.05 20.63
N PRO A 84 15.82 18.97 20.83
CA PRO A 84 15.19 18.03 21.75
C PRO A 84 15.64 16.59 21.48
N ILE A 85 16.05 15.89 22.53
CA ILE A 85 16.58 14.54 22.45
C ILE A 85 15.50 13.53 22.87
N ILE A 86 15.18 12.60 21.97
CA ILE A 86 14.37 11.42 22.25
C ILE A 86 15.32 10.25 22.53
N ASP A 87 15.33 9.78 23.78
CA ASP A 87 16.25 8.78 24.31
C ASP A 87 15.45 7.68 25.05
N PRO A 88 14.75 6.80 24.31
CA PRO A 88 13.85 5.81 24.89
C PRO A 88 14.62 4.80 25.75
N ALA A 89 14.09 4.47 26.92
CA ALA A 89 14.75 3.57 27.89
C ALA A 89 14.51 2.07 27.61
N ASN A 90 13.68 1.76 26.64
CA ASN A 90 13.02 0.47 26.43
C ASN A 90 13.26 -0.01 24.99
N LYS A 91 13.24 -1.34 24.79
CA LYS A 91 13.43 -2.00 23.48
C LYS A 91 12.20 -1.83 22.58
N ARG A 92 11.88 -0.59 22.20
CA ARG A 92 10.89 -0.21 21.17
C ARG A 92 11.50 0.83 20.23
N ASN A 93 10.88 1.04 19.06
CA ASN A 93 11.29 2.12 18.15
C ASN A 93 11.16 3.46 18.88
N ALA A 94 12.04 4.43 18.63
CA ALA A 94 11.93 5.72 19.32
C ALA A 94 10.68 6.48 18.90
N MET A 95 10.30 6.37 17.63
CA MET A 95 9.04 6.91 17.11
C MET A 95 8.37 5.97 16.13
N GLU A 96 7.04 5.86 16.22
CA GLU A 96 6.17 5.19 15.25
C GLU A 96 5.11 6.17 14.73
N ILE A 97 5.05 6.33 13.41
CA ILE A 97 4.08 7.20 12.72
C ILE A 97 3.04 6.34 12.02
N LEU A 98 1.84 6.27 12.60
CA LEU A 98 0.71 5.49 12.11
C LEU A 98 -0.36 6.33 11.41
N ALA A 99 -0.42 7.63 11.68
CA ALA A 99 -1.36 8.54 11.04
C ALA A 99 -0.78 9.24 9.81
N ASP A 100 -1.66 9.48 8.84
CA ASP A 100 -1.32 10.19 7.61
C ASP A 100 -1.15 11.69 7.85
N GLY A 101 -0.25 12.32 7.09
CA GLY A 101 -0.11 13.78 7.07
C GLY A 101 0.59 14.38 8.29
N CYS A 102 1.31 13.59 9.08
CA CYS A 102 2.10 14.08 10.21
C CYS A 102 3.35 14.82 9.74
N ARG A 103 3.82 15.78 10.54
CA ARG A 103 5.10 16.46 10.33
C ARG A 103 5.98 16.29 11.56
N VAL A 104 7.19 15.78 11.39
CA VAL A 104 8.15 15.55 12.48
C VAL A 104 9.49 16.18 12.10
N GLU A 105 9.87 17.24 12.81
CA GLU A 105 11.11 17.94 12.50
C GLU A 105 11.90 18.44 13.70
N GLY A 106 13.23 18.48 13.57
CA GLY A 106 14.11 19.16 14.53
C GLY A 106 14.43 18.36 15.80
N PHE A 107 14.36 17.03 15.75
CA PHE A 107 14.66 16.16 16.89
C PHE A 107 16.00 15.45 16.76
N THR A 108 16.55 15.02 17.90
CA THR A 108 17.65 14.05 17.97
C THR A 108 17.14 12.73 18.55
N PHE A 109 17.23 11.64 17.79
CA PHE A 109 16.89 10.28 18.22
C PHE A 109 18.18 9.51 18.49
N GLN A 110 18.37 8.98 19.71
CA GLN A 110 19.62 8.32 20.09
C GLN A 110 19.42 7.10 21.00
N ASN A 111 20.44 6.24 21.06
CA ASN A 111 20.56 5.06 21.93
C ASN A 111 19.50 3.98 21.69
N ILE A 112 19.26 3.62 20.42
CA ILE A 112 18.20 2.70 20.00
C ILE A 112 18.83 1.45 19.35
N GLU A 113 19.92 0.95 19.94
CA GLU A 113 20.90 0.05 19.30
C GLU A 113 20.34 -1.24 18.67
N LEU A 114 19.15 -1.68 19.08
CA LEU A 114 18.52 -2.93 18.61
C LEU A 114 17.26 -2.72 17.76
N LEU A 115 16.81 -1.48 17.53
CA LEU A 115 15.54 -1.18 16.87
C LEU A 115 15.63 0.09 16.00
N ASN A 116 14.51 0.49 15.39
CA ASN A 116 14.50 1.60 14.45
C ASN A 116 14.43 2.95 15.16
N GLY A 117 15.11 3.96 14.61
CA GLY A 117 14.97 5.34 15.05
C GLY A 117 13.55 5.84 14.85
N ILE A 118 13.15 5.96 13.58
CA ILE A 118 11.81 6.40 13.17
C ILE A 118 11.21 5.32 12.26
N LEU A 119 10.06 4.79 12.64
CA LEU A 119 9.26 3.87 11.83
C LEU A 119 8.04 4.59 11.25
N VAL A 120 7.91 4.60 9.93
CA VAL A 120 6.78 5.20 9.21
C VAL A 120 5.97 4.10 8.56
N LYS A 121 4.68 4.01 8.90
CA LYS A 121 3.70 3.02 8.38
C LYS A 121 2.49 3.64 7.67
N SER A 122 2.58 4.94 7.42
CA SER A 122 1.49 5.79 6.94
C SER A 122 1.95 6.62 5.75
N ARG A 123 1.07 7.48 5.21
CA ARG A 123 1.33 8.26 4.00
C ARG A 123 1.31 9.76 4.22
N GLU A 124 1.86 10.50 3.26
CA GLU A 124 1.83 11.97 3.23
C GLU A 124 2.52 12.63 4.43
N ASN A 125 3.44 11.92 5.10
CA ASN A 125 4.18 12.45 6.23
C ASN A 125 5.44 13.19 5.77
N THR A 126 5.84 14.17 6.57
CA THR A 126 7.08 14.93 6.38
C THR A 126 8.00 14.66 7.57
N ILE A 127 9.13 14.00 7.33
CA ILE A 127 10.15 13.69 8.34
C ILE A 127 11.41 14.45 7.95
N GLY A 128 11.66 15.56 8.65
CA GLY A 128 12.60 16.57 8.20
C GLY A 128 13.61 16.98 9.26
N ARG A 129 14.87 17.26 8.88
CA ARG A 129 15.81 17.97 9.78
C ARG A 129 16.02 17.29 11.14
N ASN A 130 15.90 15.97 11.19
CA ASN A 130 16.17 15.19 12.41
C ASN A 130 17.59 14.65 12.39
N THR A 131 18.17 14.46 13.56
CA THR A 131 19.39 13.67 13.75
C THR A 131 19.01 12.31 14.31
N VAL A 132 19.43 11.22 13.66
CA VAL A 132 19.16 9.85 14.09
C VAL A 132 20.48 9.11 14.22
N LEU A 133 20.81 8.63 15.42
CA LEU A 133 22.09 7.99 15.69
C LEU A 133 22.01 6.74 16.57
N ASN A 134 22.93 5.81 16.36
CA ASN A 134 23.08 4.58 17.15
C ASN A 134 21.78 3.74 17.16
N THR A 135 21.35 3.30 15.99
CA THR A 135 20.10 2.55 15.77
C THR A 135 20.35 1.24 15.03
N ALA A 136 19.37 0.34 14.94
CA ALA A 136 19.43 -0.75 13.97
C ALA A 136 19.22 -0.19 12.56
N LYS A 137 18.04 0.38 12.31
CA LYS A 137 17.77 1.21 11.13
C LYS A 137 17.45 2.64 11.54
N GLY A 138 18.02 3.62 10.85
CA GLY A 138 17.80 5.03 11.19
C GLY A 138 16.34 5.43 10.95
N ILE A 139 15.92 5.41 9.69
CA ILE A 139 14.54 5.67 9.27
C ILE A 139 14.05 4.47 8.44
N LEU A 140 12.97 3.83 8.90
CA LEU A 140 12.33 2.71 8.20
C LEU A 140 10.95 3.13 7.70
N LEU A 141 10.74 3.03 6.39
CA LEU A 141 9.43 3.16 5.73
C LEU A 141 8.91 1.75 5.44
N GLN A 142 7.80 1.37 6.06
CA GLN A 142 7.21 0.05 5.91
C GLN A 142 5.78 0.15 5.38
N SER A 143 5.57 -0.32 4.14
CA SER A 143 4.29 -0.17 3.43
C SER A 143 3.81 1.28 3.37
N ALA A 144 4.75 2.22 3.32
CA ALA A 144 4.50 3.66 3.40
C ALA A 144 4.60 4.31 2.02
N MET A 145 3.75 5.31 1.75
CA MET A 145 3.71 5.96 0.43
C MET A 145 3.60 7.48 0.50
N ASN A 146 4.08 8.18 -0.52
CA ASN A 146 3.97 9.64 -0.62
C ASN A 146 4.56 10.40 0.59
N ASN A 147 5.59 9.86 1.25
CA ASN A 147 6.26 10.56 2.35
C ASN A 147 7.47 11.36 1.85
N THR A 148 7.78 12.44 2.55
CA THR A 148 8.97 13.27 2.30
C THR A 148 9.96 13.09 3.44
N ILE A 149 11.12 12.52 3.13
CA ILE A 149 12.25 12.34 4.05
C ILE A 149 13.34 13.33 3.62
N TYR A 150 13.54 14.40 4.38
CA TYR A 150 14.44 15.46 3.92
C TYR A 150 15.35 16.07 4.99
N GLY A 151 16.57 16.45 4.62
CA GLY A 151 17.45 17.19 5.54
C GLY A 151 17.85 16.43 6.81
N ASN A 152 17.65 15.10 6.89
CA ASN A 152 17.96 14.32 8.09
C ASN A 152 19.46 13.96 8.12
N ASN A 153 20.03 13.90 9.32
CA ASN A 153 21.38 13.40 9.56
C ASN A 153 21.32 12.03 10.24
N ILE A 154 21.65 10.97 9.51
CA ILE A 154 21.48 9.58 9.94
C ILE A 154 22.84 8.89 10.00
N THR A 155 23.25 8.47 11.20
CA THR A 155 24.60 7.95 11.41
C THR A 155 24.70 6.80 12.40
N ASN A 156 25.73 5.96 12.25
CA ASN A 156 26.01 4.82 13.13
C ASN A 156 24.82 3.85 13.29
N SER A 157 24.09 3.56 12.21
CA SER A 157 23.08 2.51 12.19
C SER A 157 23.74 1.17 11.88
N SER A 158 23.45 0.13 12.68
CA SER A 158 24.08 -1.19 12.57
C SER A 158 23.58 -2.00 11.37
N GLU A 159 22.43 -1.63 10.80
CA GLU A 159 21.90 -2.14 9.53
C GLU A 159 21.91 -1.00 8.50
N SER A 160 20.76 -0.35 8.29
CA SER A 160 20.56 0.60 7.19
C SER A 160 20.28 2.00 7.73
N GLY A 161 20.88 3.04 7.13
CA GLY A 161 20.55 4.42 7.47
C GLY A 161 19.09 4.73 7.14
N ILE A 162 18.73 4.51 5.88
CA ILE A 162 17.34 4.60 5.40
C ILE A 162 16.95 3.25 4.79
N ALA A 163 15.80 2.72 5.17
CA ALA A 163 15.29 1.45 4.63
C ALA A 163 13.84 1.60 4.14
N LEU A 164 13.55 1.05 2.96
CA LEU A 164 12.23 1.01 2.36
C LEU A 164 11.81 -0.45 2.15
N GLU A 165 10.69 -0.81 2.78
CA GLU A 165 10.07 -2.13 2.69
C GLU A 165 8.66 -1.97 2.10
N SER A 166 8.48 -2.39 0.84
CA SER A 166 7.23 -2.23 0.09
C SER A 166 6.68 -0.80 0.12
N SER A 167 7.57 0.20 0.06
CA SER A 167 7.25 1.62 0.22
C SER A 167 7.47 2.39 -1.07
N ASN A 168 6.43 3.08 -1.56
CA ASN A 168 6.37 3.61 -2.92
C ASN A 168 6.17 5.11 -2.97
N ASP A 169 6.58 5.75 -4.07
CA ASP A 169 6.28 7.15 -4.35
C ASP A 169 6.77 8.12 -3.25
N ASN A 170 7.83 7.77 -2.52
CA ASN A 170 8.41 8.62 -1.49
C ASN A 170 9.51 9.53 -2.08
N LEU A 171 9.62 10.73 -1.53
CA LEU A 171 10.67 11.70 -1.85
C LEU A 171 11.74 11.66 -0.76
N ILE A 172 12.99 11.38 -1.15
CA ILE A 172 14.14 11.30 -0.25
C ILE A 172 15.22 12.23 -0.78
N GLU A 173 15.39 13.37 -0.12
CA GLU A 173 16.33 14.40 -0.59
C GLU A 173 17.05 15.15 0.52
N GLU A 174 18.24 15.68 0.22
CA GLU A 174 19.01 16.51 1.16
C GLU A 174 19.38 15.81 2.48
N ASN A 175 19.35 14.47 2.53
CA ASN A 175 19.74 13.72 3.72
C ASN A 175 21.27 13.48 3.75
N ILE A 176 21.86 13.54 4.95
CA ILE A 176 23.24 13.14 5.22
C ILE A 176 23.20 11.77 5.88
N VAL A 177 23.61 10.74 5.15
CA VAL A 177 23.56 9.34 5.61
C VAL A 177 24.99 8.80 5.63
N SER A 178 25.57 8.66 6.83
CA SER A 178 27.00 8.33 6.96
C SER A 178 27.31 7.36 8.09
N LYS A 179 28.35 6.54 7.92
CA LYS A 179 28.83 5.56 8.92
C LYS A 179 27.78 4.50 9.29
N ASN A 180 26.89 4.15 8.37
CA ASN A 180 25.97 3.03 8.51
C ASN A 180 26.56 1.78 7.80
N SER A 181 26.04 0.59 8.11
CA SER A 181 26.42 -0.61 7.34
C SER A 181 25.90 -0.53 5.91
N ILE A 182 24.65 -0.10 5.72
CA ILE A 182 24.09 0.26 4.42
C ILE A 182 23.59 1.70 4.49
N GLY A 183 23.89 2.53 3.48
CA GLY A 183 23.38 3.90 3.41
C GLY A 183 21.86 3.91 3.20
N ILE A 184 21.44 3.41 2.05
CA ILE A 184 20.02 3.26 1.73
C ILE A 184 19.72 1.86 1.17
N GLU A 185 18.64 1.26 1.65
CA GLU A 185 18.19 -0.08 1.27
C GLU A 185 16.75 -0.04 0.73
N LEU A 186 16.52 -0.58 -0.46
CA LEU A 186 15.20 -0.74 -1.06
C LEU A 186 14.95 -2.21 -1.39
N ASP A 187 13.84 -2.75 -0.91
CA ASP A 187 13.36 -4.05 -1.38
C ASP A 187 12.81 -3.97 -2.81
N LYS A 188 12.52 -5.14 -3.41
CA LYS A 188 12.01 -5.25 -4.78
C LYS A 188 10.61 -4.70 -5.00
N TYR A 189 9.93 -4.31 -3.92
CA TYR A 189 8.57 -3.83 -3.91
C TYR A 189 8.48 -2.33 -3.63
N SER A 190 9.60 -1.66 -3.33
CA SER A 190 9.70 -0.23 -3.02
C SER A 190 9.94 0.57 -4.30
N LEU A 191 8.87 0.76 -5.06
CA LEU A 191 8.85 1.26 -6.42
C LEU A 191 8.62 2.77 -6.50
N SER A 192 9.09 3.39 -7.59
CA SER A 192 8.77 4.77 -7.96
C SER A 192 9.19 5.82 -6.92
N ASN A 193 10.21 5.53 -6.11
CA ASN A 193 10.74 6.51 -5.16
C ASN A 193 11.68 7.49 -5.86
N HIS A 194 11.71 8.74 -5.41
CA HIS A 194 12.56 9.79 -5.96
C HIS A 194 13.67 10.09 -4.94
N ILE A 195 14.90 9.73 -5.29
CA ILE A 195 16.05 9.75 -4.36
C ILE A 195 17.16 10.59 -5.00
N PHE A 196 17.31 11.83 -4.57
CA PHE A 196 18.31 12.73 -5.15
C PHE A 196 18.80 13.77 -4.14
N ARG A 197 19.98 14.34 -4.38
CA ARG A 197 20.65 15.32 -3.50
C ARG A 197 20.90 14.81 -2.09
N ASN A 198 21.13 13.51 -1.90
CA ASN A 198 21.55 12.94 -0.62
C ASN A 198 23.07 12.72 -0.60
N ASN A 199 23.66 12.72 0.60
CA ASN A 199 25.06 12.32 0.81
C ASN A 199 25.10 10.91 1.40
N PHE A 200 25.65 9.95 0.65
CA PHE A 200 25.90 8.60 1.11
C PHE A 200 27.40 8.37 1.32
N ASP A 201 27.78 8.18 2.59
CA ASP A 201 29.13 7.81 3.00
C ASP A 201 29.13 6.66 4.02
N ASN A 202 28.93 5.45 3.53
CA ASN A 202 28.63 4.25 4.32
C ASN A 202 29.53 3.07 3.92
N THR A 203 29.45 1.97 4.67
CA THR A 203 30.20 0.75 4.33
C THR A 203 29.76 0.22 2.96
N GLU A 204 28.45 0.06 2.78
CA GLU A 204 27.80 -0.06 1.49
C GLU A 204 26.90 1.17 1.30
N ASN A 205 27.00 1.87 0.18
CA ASN A 205 26.24 3.11 0.02
C ASN A 205 24.78 2.84 -0.35
N VAL A 206 24.52 1.80 -1.13
CA VAL A 206 23.18 1.47 -1.60
C VAL A 206 23.01 0.00 -1.90
N ILE A 207 21.88 -0.55 -1.45
CA ILE A 207 21.36 -1.83 -1.92
C ILE A 207 19.95 -1.58 -2.41
N SER A 208 19.74 -1.63 -3.73
CA SER A 208 18.42 -1.46 -4.31
C SER A 208 18.03 -2.70 -5.11
N LYS A 209 16.91 -3.31 -4.72
CA LYS A 209 16.21 -4.31 -5.53
C LYS A 209 15.01 -3.70 -6.27
N SER A 210 14.77 -2.39 -6.09
CA SER A 210 13.67 -1.66 -6.74
C SER A 210 13.96 -1.42 -8.21
N ALA A 211 12.99 -1.74 -9.07
CA ALA A 211 13.14 -1.61 -10.52
C ALA A 211 12.83 -0.21 -11.08
N THR A 212 12.06 0.63 -10.35
CA THR A 212 11.50 1.88 -10.92
C THR A 212 11.84 3.14 -10.13
N SER A 213 12.57 3.04 -9.02
CA SER A 213 13.02 4.23 -8.29
C SER A 213 14.03 5.04 -9.11
N VAL A 214 13.90 6.36 -9.06
CA VAL A 214 14.73 7.31 -9.80
C VAL A 214 15.77 7.91 -8.85
N TRP A 215 17.03 7.90 -9.27
CA TRP A 215 18.19 8.28 -8.44
C TRP A 215 18.74 9.68 -8.77
N SER A 216 17.96 10.48 -9.47
CA SER A 216 18.28 11.87 -9.83
C SER A 216 17.02 12.72 -9.87
N SER A 217 17.19 14.03 -9.81
CA SER A 217 16.06 14.95 -9.78
C SER A 217 15.19 14.83 -11.05
N PRO A 218 13.85 14.94 -10.93
CA PRO A 218 12.97 14.90 -12.09
C PRO A 218 13.06 16.17 -12.95
N ASP A 219 13.46 17.28 -12.33
CA ASP A 219 13.63 18.58 -12.97
C ASP A 219 15.08 19.08 -12.83
N GLN A 220 15.48 19.98 -13.73
CA GLN A 220 16.77 20.66 -13.63
C GLN A 220 16.77 21.71 -12.53
N PHE A 221 17.93 21.84 -11.89
CA PHE A 221 18.24 22.88 -10.94
C PHE A 221 19.28 23.83 -11.52
N THR A 222 19.11 25.11 -11.22
CA THR A 222 20.16 26.11 -11.29
C THR A 222 20.86 26.13 -9.93
N TYR A 223 22.18 26.14 -9.91
CA TYR A 223 22.97 26.12 -8.68
C TYR A 223 24.33 26.78 -8.87
N THR A 224 24.95 27.20 -7.78
CA THR A 224 26.31 27.74 -7.72
C THR A 224 27.27 26.63 -7.27
N TYR A 225 28.25 26.27 -8.10
CA TYR A 225 29.32 25.32 -7.76
C TYR A 225 30.69 25.96 -8.00
N LEU A 226 31.55 25.93 -6.98
CA LEU A 226 32.86 26.62 -6.96
C LEU A 226 32.77 28.08 -7.46
N GLY A 227 31.71 28.79 -7.06
CA GLY A 227 31.47 30.20 -7.39
C GLY A 227 30.92 30.47 -8.80
N ASN A 228 30.61 29.44 -9.59
CA ASN A 228 30.05 29.57 -10.92
C ASN A 228 28.59 29.08 -10.95
N ASN A 229 27.73 29.83 -11.64
CA ASN A 229 26.36 29.39 -11.88
C ASN A 229 26.34 28.28 -12.93
N LYS A 230 25.65 27.18 -12.60
CA LYS A 230 25.50 25.97 -13.38
C LYS A 230 24.03 25.58 -13.44
N GLN A 231 23.71 24.68 -14.36
CA GLN A 231 22.36 24.15 -14.52
C GLN A 231 22.44 22.68 -14.93
N SER A 232 21.81 21.80 -14.17
CA SER A 232 21.79 20.36 -14.47
C SER A 232 20.68 19.65 -13.70
N TYR A 233 20.41 18.40 -14.06
CA TYR A 233 19.77 17.47 -13.14
C TYR A 233 20.77 17.12 -12.03
N MET A 234 20.27 16.81 -10.84
CA MET A 234 21.13 16.53 -9.68
C MET A 234 20.82 15.13 -9.14
N GLY A 235 21.83 14.28 -9.08
CA GLY A 235 21.80 12.96 -8.44
C GLY A 235 22.19 13.03 -6.97
N ASN A 236 22.81 11.96 -6.47
CA ASN A 236 23.29 11.84 -5.10
C ASN A 236 24.82 11.90 -5.06
N TYR A 237 25.36 12.28 -3.91
CA TYR A 237 26.77 12.11 -3.60
C TYR A 237 27.02 10.69 -3.08
N TRP A 238 28.00 10.01 -3.67
CA TRP A 238 28.42 8.67 -3.29
C TRP A 238 29.90 8.69 -2.91
N SER A 239 30.25 8.36 -1.67
CA SER A 239 31.65 8.45 -1.20
C SER A 239 32.63 7.55 -1.95
N ASN A 240 32.14 6.50 -2.62
CA ASN A 240 32.89 5.59 -3.47
C ASN A 240 32.83 5.92 -4.98
N TYR A 241 32.13 6.98 -5.40
CA TYR A 241 32.13 7.41 -6.80
C TYR A 241 33.50 7.98 -7.21
N ARG A 242 33.97 7.59 -8.39
CA ARG A 242 35.30 7.93 -8.93
C ARG A 242 35.25 8.39 -10.39
N GLY A 243 34.07 8.79 -10.87
CA GLY A 243 33.93 9.32 -12.22
C GLY A 243 34.59 10.68 -12.39
N LYS A 244 34.47 11.23 -13.59
CA LYS A 244 35.09 12.51 -13.96
C LYS A 244 34.01 13.58 -14.15
N ASP A 245 34.39 14.82 -13.90
CA ASP A 245 33.65 16.01 -14.27
C ASP A 245 34.54 16.82 -15.22
N LYS A 246 34.32 16.66 -16.53
CA LYS A 246 35.12 17.33 -17.56
C LYS A 246 34.63 18.74 -17.83
N ASN A 247 33.35 19.03 -17.61
CA ASN A 247 32.75 20.33 -17.90
C ASN A 247 32.82 21.28 -16.68
N GLY A 248 33.29 20.77 -15.53
CA GLY A 248 33.49 21.50 -14.28
C GLY A 248 32.18 22.01 -13.70
N ASP A 249 31.06 21.33 -13.92
CA ASP A 249 29.75 21.71 -13.40
C ASP A 249 29.40 21.08 -12.04
N GLY A 250 30.29 20.27 -11.47
CA GLY A 250 30.09 19.58 -10.22
C GLY A 250 29.25 18.31 -10.35
N ILE A 251 28.81 17.92 -11.54
CA ILE A 251 28.07 16.69 -11.79
C ILE A 251 28.98 15.72 -12.54
N GLY A 252 28.90 14.45 -12.17
CA GLY A 252 29.66 13.40 -12.80
C GLY A 252 29.21 13.12 -14.23
N ASP A 253 30.16 13.04 -15.17
CA ASP A 253 29.91 12.66 -16.58
C ASP A 253 29.65 11.15 -16.78
N SER A 254 29.89 10.35 -15.74
CA SER A 254 29.68 8.90 -15.74
C SER A 254 28.60 8.54 -14.74
N SER A 255 27.62 7.73 -15.14
CA SER A 255 26.60 7.26 -14.21
C SER A 255 27.20 6.41 -13.08
N TYR A 256 26.67 6.52 -11.87
CA TYR A 256 26.96 5.62 -10.76
C TYR A 256 26.00 4.42 -10.80
N ILE A 257 26.52 3.20 -10.81
CA ILE A 257 25.71 1.99 -10.93
C ILE A 257 25.09 1.64 -9.57
N ILE A 258 23.76 1.57 -9.53
CA ILE A 258 22.96 1.22 -8.36
C ILE A 258 22.52 -0.25 -8.54
N GLY A 259 23.37 -1.22 -8.17
CA GLY A 259 22.98 -2.64 -8.19
C GLY A 259 23.93 -3.60 -8.88
N ALA A 260 25.22 -3.59 -8.54
CA ALA A 260 26.14 -4.64 -8.96
C ALA A 260 26.05 -5.89 -8.05
N ASN A 261 24.92 -6.61 -8.09
CA ASN A 261 24.91 -8.04 -7.74
C ASN A 261 24.27 -8.83 -8.90
N PRO A 262 25.06 -9.53 -9.73
CA PRO A 262 24.58 -10.17 -10.97
C PRO A 262 23.55 -11.30 -10.79
N ASN A 263 23.19 -11.67 -9.56
CA ASN A 263 22.44 -12.89 -9.27
C ASN A 263 21.06 -12.70 -8.61
N GLU A 264 20.59 -11.47 -8.37
CA GLU A 264 19.26 -11.26 -7.79
C GLU A 264 18.51 -10.13 -8.50
N ILE A 265 17.58 -10.54 -9.37
CA ILE A 265 16.49 -9.75 -9.96
C ILE A 265 16.94 -8.73 -11.02
N LEU A 266 17.26 -9.22 -12.21
CA LEU A 266 17.02 -8.51 -13.48
C LEU A 266 16.69 -9.58 -14.54
N GLU A 267 15.41 -9.89 -14.73
CA GLU A 267 14.99 -10.31 -16.07
C GLU A 267 15.00 -9.02 -16.91
N PHE A 268 15.84 -9.00 -17.96
CA PHE A 268 16.18 -7.89 -18.85
C PHE A 268 17.17 -6.85 -18.31
N ASN A 269 18.44 -6.93 -18.76
CA ASN A 269 19.41 -5.88 -19.16
C ASN A 269 19.28 -4.39 -18.73
N GLN A 270 18.51 -4.01 -17.71
CA GLN A 270 18.40 -2.63 -17.22
C GLN A 270 19.40 -2.38 -16.11
N THR A 271 20.44 -1.62 -16.41
CA THR A 271 21.34 -1.07 -15.39
C THR A 271 20.63 0.08 -14.69
N ILE A 272 20.23 -0.12 -13.44
CA ILE A 272 19.75 0.99 -12.59
C ILE A 272 20.96 1.82 -12.21
N ASN A 273 20.89 3.13 -12.44
CA ASN A 273 21.98 4.04 -12.16
C ASN A 273 21.48 5.39 -11.67
N ASP A 274 22.35 6.08 -10.95
CA ASP A 274 22.30 7.52 -10.80
C ASP A 274 23.04 8.11 -12.00
N ALA A 275 22.30 8.75 -12.90
CA ALA A 275 22.83 9.33 -14.12
C ALA A 275 23.58 10.66 -13.89
N PHE A 276 23.39 11.30 -12.74
CA PHE A 276 23.91 12.64 -12.44
C PHE A 276 24.58 12.69 -11.05
N PRO A 277 25.50 11.77 -10.73
CA PRO A 277 26.09 11.69 -9.39
C PRO A 277 26.83 12.99 -9.07
N LEU A 278 26.67 13.48 -7.84
CA LEU A 278 27.36 14.69 -7.38
C LEU A 278 28.85 14.39 -7.15
N MET A 279 29.72 15.30 -7.61
CA MET A 279 31.16 15.20 -7.39
C MET A 279 31.55 15.44 -5.93
N ASP A 280 30.83 16.34 -5.26
CA ASP A 280 31.01 16.69 -3.86
C ASP A 280 29.70 16.49 -3.08
N PRO A 281 29.74 16.45 -1.74
CA PRO A 281 28.53 16.47 -0.93
C PRO A 281 27.60 17.64 -1.28
N PHE A 282 26.28 17.45 -1.24
CA PHE A 282 25.30 18.47 -1.64
C PHE A 282 25.48 19.86 -0.95
N PRO A 283 26.02 20.00 0.28
CA PRO A 283 26.28 21.31 0.87
C PRO A 283 27.31 22.18 0.12
N TYR A 284 28.08 21.62 -0.82
CA TYR A 284 29.00 22.37 -1.70
C TYR A 284 28.29 23.05 -2.89
N TYR A 285 26.99 22.80 -3.05
CA TYR A 285 26.15 23.37 -4.10
C TYR A 285 25.26 24.43 -3.43
N HIS A 286 25.42 25.68 -3.85
CA HIS A 286 24.71 26.81 -3.25
C HIS A 286 23.64 27.34 -4.21
N ASP A 287 22.74 28.19 -3.72
CA ASP A 287 21.69 28.84 -4.52
C ASP A 287 20.88 27.87 -5.39
N VAL A 288 20.67 26.65 -4.88
CA VAL A 288 20.02 25.55 -5.60
C VAL A 288 18.53 25.86 -5.76
N VAL A 289 18.09 26.12 -6.99
CA VAL A 289 16.71 26.48 -7.31
C VAL A 289 16.22 25.73 -8.55
N PRO A 290 14.96 25.22 -8.57
CA PRO A 290 14.41 24.60 -9.77
C PRO A 290 14.36 25.58 -10.95
N SER A 291 14.76 25.15 -12.14
CA SER A 291 14.93 26.03 -13.32
C SER A 291 13.62 26.47 -14.01
N LYS A 292 12.45 26.21 -13.41
CA LYS A 292 11.06 26.42 -13.88
C LYS A 292 10.56 25.49 -15.00
N GLY A 293 9.63 24.61 -14.61
CA GLY A 293 8.81 23.79 -15.53
C GLY A 293 8.04 22.63 -14.87
N GLY A 294 7.52 22.76 -13.64
CA GLY A 294 6.79 21.67 -12.95
C GLY A 294 6.13 22.15 -11.67
N ILE A 295 5.06 21.48 -11.23
CA ILE A 295 4.05 21.93 -10.25
C ILE A 295 4.66 22.31 -8.88
N THR A 296 4.23 23.47 -8.36
CA THR A 296 4.51 23.92 -6.99
C THR A 296 3.85 23.02 -5.95
N THR A 297 4.64 22.41 -5.06
CA THR A 297 4.23 22.11 -3.68
C THR A 297 5.33 22.59 -2.72
N ALA A 298 4.91 23.46 -1.78
CA ALA A 298 5.65 24.02 -0.65
C ALA A 298 7.00 24.72 -0.95
N GLN A 299 6.95 26.05 -1.07
CA GLN A 299 8.14 26.89 -0.90
C GLN A 299 8.68 26.76 0.55
N PRO A 300 9.97 26.48 0.78
CA PRO A 300 10.59 26.74 2.07
C PRO A 300 10.66 28.27 2.29
N MET A 301 10.21 28.73 3.46
CA MET A 301 10.43 30.12 3.89
C MET A 301 11.93 30.46 3.95
N PRO A 302 12.31 31.75 3.81
CA PRO A 302 13.71 32.15 3.69
C PRO A 302 14.53 31.85 4.96
N LEU A 303 15.81 31.54 4.75
CA LEU A 303 16.86 31.43 5.77
C LEU A 303 16.85 32.63 6.72
N PRO A 304 16.95 32.46 8.05
CA PRO A 304 17.41 33.51 8.93
C PRO A 304 18.87 33.84 8.59
N THR A 305 19.14 35.09 8.29
CA THR A 305 20.47 35.64 8.00
C THR A 305 21.42 35.43 9.18
N PHE A 306 22.39 34.53 9.06
CA PHE A 306 23.55 34.51 9.96
C PHE A 306 24.63 35.46 9.41
N LEU A 307 24.73 36.62 10.05
CA LEU A 307 25.84 37.54 9.86
C LEU A 307 27.14 36.90 10.37
N GLY A 308 28.00 36.55 9.42
CA GLY A 308 29.44 36.80 9.42
C GLY A 308 30.30 36.12 10.49
N ILE A 309 31.15 35.18 10.08
CA ILE A 309 32.49 35.07 10.65
C ILE A 309 33.48 34.72 9.54
N SER A 310 34.37 35.67 9.27
CA SER A 310 35.54 35.56 8.40
C SER A 310 36.57 34.57 8.96
N GLN A 311 37.35 33.98 8.05
CA GLN A 311 38.55 33.18 8.32
C GLN A 311 39.46 33.78 9.42
N VAL A 312 40.06 32.95 10.29
CA VAL A 312 41.50 32.97 10.68
C VAL A 312 41.90 31.66 11.40
N SER A 313 43.14 31.25 11.14
CA SER A 313 43.92 30.11 11.66
C SER A 313 44.25 30.07 13.16
N ARG A 314 44.33 28.81 13.66
CA ARG A 314 45.29 28.20 14.61
C ARG A 314 45.44 28.65 16.09
N THR A 315 45.28 27.61 16.94
CA THR A 315 46.04 27.20 18.16
C THR A 315 45.70 27.79 19.55
N PRO A 316 45.92 27.00 20.65
CA PRO A 316 44.99 26.89 21.79
C PRO A 316 45.58 27.30 23.15
N THR A 317 44.77 27.75 24.12
CA THR A 317 45.07 27.61 25.57
C THR A 317 43.87 27.93 26.50
N THR A 318 43.58 27.00 27.42
CA THR A 318 43.15 27.12 28.86
C THR A 318 42.05 28.10 29.35
N ILE A 319 40.93 27.51 29.82
CA ILE A 319 40.16 27.60 31.11
C ILE A 319 40.73 28.57 32.19
N PRO A 320 40.02 29.19 33.20
CA PRO A 320 38.61 29.05 33.70
C PRO A 320 37.83 30.33 34.15
N GLU A 321 36.57 30.11 34.61
CA GLU A 321 35.84 30.76 35.77
C GLU A 321 35.51 32.28 35.69
N THR A 322 34.42 32.87 36.21
CA THR A 322 33.37 32.54 37.19
C THR A 322 32.20 33.56 37.06
N THR A 323 30.97 33.09 37.26
CA THR A 323 29.79 33.65 37.99
C THR A 323 29.86 35.02 38.74
N PRO A 324 28.73 35.57 39.27
CA PRO A 324 27.39 35.87 38.72
C PRO A 324 26.90 37.30 39.13
N ILE A 325 25.61 37.65 38.94
CA ILE A 325 24.68 38.36 39.90
C ILE A 325 23.67 39.38 39.29
N LEU A 326 22.39 39.04 39.51
CA LEU A 326 21.15 39.79 39.83
C LEU A 326 20.50 40.88 38.93
N SER A 327 19.26 40.51 38.54
CA SER A 327 17.95 41.16 38.83
C SER A 327 17.59 42.54 38.25
N SER A 328 16.48 42.57 37.50
CA SER A 328 15.21 43.15 37.99
C SER A 328 14.07 42.93 36.98
N THR A 329 12.94 42.46 37.50
CA THR A 329 11.61 42.37 36.84
C THR A 329 10.93 43.75 36.83
N PRO A 330 9.92 43.96 35.96
CA PRO A 330 8.54 43.84 36.45
C PRO A 330 7.57 43.10 35.53
N GLN A 331 6.52 42.62 36.18
CA GLN A 331 5.41 41.78 35.73
C GLN A 331 4.50 42.42 34.66
N THR A 332 3.81 41.58 33.88
CA THR A 332 2.34 41.65 33.72
C THR A 332 1.79 40.28 33.32
N SER A 333 0.81 39.82 34.10
CA SER A 333 0.15 38.53 34.04
C SER A 333 -1.08 38.58 33.13
N ALA A 334 -1.21 37.62 32.22
CA ALA A 334 -2.48 37.21 31.63
C ALA A 334 -2.56 35.68 31.72
N GLU A 335 -3.29 35.21 32.71
CA GLU A 335 -3.60 33.82 32.98
C GLU A 335 -4.62 33.35 31.92
N LYS A 336 -4.22 32.51 30.96
CA LYS A 336 -5.13 31.75 30.11
C LYS A 336 -5.36 30.39 30.78
N THR A 337 -6.42 30.28 31.55
CA THR A 337 -6.95 29.00 32.03
C THR A 337 -7.68 28.30 30.88
N GLY A 338 -6.93 27.54 30.09
CA GLY A 338 -7.44 26.72 28.98
C GLY A 338 -7.75 25.28 29.40
N ILE A 339 -8.49 25.08 30.51
CA ILE A 339 -9.03 23.74 30.84
C ILE A 339 -10.44 23.69 30.24
N ARG A 340 -10.65 22.84 29.21
CA ARG A 340 -11.99 22.55 28.71
C ARG A 340 -12.85 21.94 29.83
N PRO A 341 -14.11 22.37 30.02
CA PRO A 341 -14.97 21.79 31.04
C PRO A 341 -15.38 20.34 30.68
N PRO A 342 -15.79 19.52 31.67
CA PRO A 342 -15.95 18.09 31.50
C PRO A 342 -17.20 17.73 30.67
N THR A 343 -17.08 16.57 30.01
CA THR A 343 -18.02 15.61 29.36
C THR A 343 -19.54 15.84 29.26
N ASP A 344 -20.15 16.83 29.90
CA ASP A 344 -21.60 16.98 29.98
C ASP A 344 -22.24 17.57 28.70
N VAL A 345 -21.46 18.25 27.86
CA VAL A 345 -21.93 18.80 26.57
C VAL A 345 -22.17 17.68 25.53
N LEU A 346 -21.36 16.62 25.55
CA LEU A 346 -21.48 15.47 24.63
C LEU A 346 -22.74 14.63 24.90
N VAL A 347 -23.24 14.60 26.13
CA VAL A 347 -24.46 13.85 26.49
C VAL A 347 -25.71 14.54 25.91
N GLY A 348 -25.75 15.87 25.92
CA GLY A 348 -26.84 16.64 25.32
C GLY A 348 -26.94 16.44 23.81
N GLU A 349 -25.80 16.43 23.12
CA GLU A 349 -25.74 16.26 21.65
C GLU A 349 -26.09 14.84 21.22
N LEU A 350 -25.68 13.82 22.00
CA LEU A 350 -26.05 12.43 21.75
C LEU A 350 -27.55 12.19 21.90
N ILE A 351 -28.20 12.84 22.88
CA ILE A 351 -29.65 12.74 23.09
C ILE A 351 -30.42 13.38 21.93
N VAL A 352 -29.95 14.52 21.42
CA VAL A 352 -30.58 15.19 20.25
C VAL A 352 -30.45 14.32 19.00
N LEU A 353 -29.29 13.68 18.79
CA LEU A 353 -29.07 12.76 17.68
C LEU A 353 -29.96 11.51 17.76
N LEU A 354 -30.09 10.93 18.96
CA LEU A 354 -30.95 9.76 19.18
C LEU A 354 -32.43 10.09 18.96
N LEU A 355 -32.90 11.27 19.39
CA LEU A 355 -34.26 11.73 19.14
C LEU A 355 -34.51 12.00 17.65
N ALA A 356 -33.51 12.54 16.93
CA ALA A 356 -33.61 12.75 15.49
C ALA A 356 -33.70 11.42 14.71
N ILE A 357 -32.94 10.40 15.12
CA ILE A 357 -33.00 9.05 14.53
C ILE A 357 -34.38 8.42 14.74
N GLU A 358 -34.95 8.52 15.94
CA GLU A 358 -36.30 7.99 16.21
C GLU A 358 -37.38 8.66 15.36
N VAL A 359 -37.30 9.98 15.16
CA VAL A 359 -38.24 10.69 14.28
C VAL A 359 -38.12 10.21 12.83
N VAL A 360 -36.91 9.97 12.34
CA VAL A 360 -36.68 9.42 10.98
C VAL A 360 -37.24 8.01 10.85
N LEU A 361 -37.06 7.15 11.87
CA LEU A 361 -37.59 5.78 11.87
C LEU A 361 -39.13 5.76 11.89
N ILE A 362 -39.76 6.67 12.63
CA ILE A 362 -41.23 6.83 12.65
C ILE A 362 -41.75 7.24 11.27
N ILE A 363 -41.09 8.19 10.61
CA ILE A 363 -41.43 8.63 9.25
C ILE A 363 -41.27 7.47 8.25
N PHE A 364 -40.18 6.70 8.36
CA PHE A 364 -39.93 5.55 7.48
C PHE A 364 -40.99 4.45 7.64
N ARG A 365 -41.39 4.14 8.89
CA ARG A 365 -42.48 3.19 9.17
C ARG A 365 -43.82 3.68 8.61
N TYR A 366 -44.09 4.98 8.69
CA TYR A 366 -45.30 5.58 8.13
C TYR A 366 -45.34 5.50 6.60
N LEU A 367 -44.21 5.74 5.92
CA LEU A 367 -44.12 5.64 4.45
C LEU A 367 -44.26 4.20 3.95
N LYS A 368 -43.64 3.22 4.63
CA LYS A 368 -43.77 1.80 4.30
C LYS A 368 -45.21 1.29 4.44
N HIS A 369 -45.97 1.85 5.38
CA HIS A 369 -47.40 1.56 5.56
C HIS A 369 -48.29 2.19 4.45
N GLN A 370 -47.82 3.20 3.73
CA GLN A 370 -48.54 3.79 2.60
C GLN A 370 -48.31 3.00 1.29
N GLU A 371 -47.10 2.51 1.04
CA GLU A 371 -46.78 1.70 -0.15
C GLU A 371 -47.56 0.38 -0.18
N SER A 372 -47.68 -0.27 0.98
CA SER A 372 -48.45 -1.51 1.15
C SER A 372 -49.97 -1.35 0.91
N ARG A 373 -50.49 -0.12 0.88
CA ARG A 373 -51.87 0.17 0.46
C ARG A 373 -52.03 0.36 -1.05
N GLN A 374 -50.96 0.68 -1.78
CA GLN A 374 -51.02 0.90 -3.23
C GLN A 374 -50.91 -0.40 -4.04
N GLU A 375 -50.17 -1.40 -3.54
CA GLU A 375 -50.04 -2.71 -4.22
C GLU A 375 -51.33 -3.54 -4.26
N VAL A 376 -52.30 -3.28 -3.37
CA VAL A 376 -53.60 -3.99 -3.35
C VAL A 376 -54.52 -3.53 -4.50
N LEU A 377 -54.22 -2.41 -5.16
CA LEU A 377 -55.09 -1.83 -6.20
C LEU A 377 -54.62 -2.10 -7.65
N SER A 378 -53.42 -2.64 -7.88
CA SER A 378 -52.86 -2.81 -9.24
C SER A 378 -52.93 -4.24 -9.80
N ASN A 379 -53.25 -5.27 -8.99
CA ASN A 379 -53.21 -6.68 -9.39
C ASN A 379 -54.55 -7.25 -9.92
N SER A 380 -55.18 -6.54 -10.85
CA SER A 380 -56.32 -7.09 -11.60
C SER A 380 -56.27 -6.65 -13.06
N GLN A 381 -55.53 -7.39 -13.89
CA GLN A 381 -55.94 -7.83 -15.25
C GLN A 381 -54.83 -8.65 -15.97
N GLU A 382 -55.20 -9.86 -16.37
CA GLU A 382 -54.53 -10.92 -17.17
C GLU A 382 -54.51 -10.59 -18.70
N THR A 383 -53.57 -10.99 -19.60
CA THR A 383 -53.31 -12.30 -20.31
C THR A 383 -52.79 -12.05 -21.78
N PRO A 384 -52.31 -13.06 -22.59
CA PRO A 384 -51.05 -12.99 -23.38
C PRO A 384 -51.19 -13.36 -24.90
N PRO A 385 -50.39 -14.24 -25.56
CA PRO A 385 -49.16 -13.99 -26.35
C PRO A 385 -49.19 -14.56 -27.81
N GLN A 386 -48.18 -14.30 -28.68
CA GLN A 386 -47.87 -15.17 -29.83
C GLN A 386 -46.38 -15.23 -30.27
N GLN A 387 -45.95 -16.45 -30.62
CA GLN A 387 -44.65 -16.92 -31.16
C GLN A 387 -44.47 -16.65 -32.67
N LYS A 388 -43.22 -16.66 -33.18
CA LYS A 388 -42.84 -17.48 -34.35
C LYS A 388 -41.33 -17.70 -34.56
N ILE A 389 -41.06 -18.83 -35.18
CA ILE A 389 -39.83 -19.61 -35.39
C ILE A 389 -39.21 -19.31 -36.77
N SER A 390 -37.88 -19.42 -36.95
CA SER A 390 -37.26 -20.25 -38.03
C SER A 390 -35.73 -20.30 -37.99
N ARG A 391 -35.23 -21.49 -38.35
CA ARG A 391 -33.83 -21.97 -38.40
C ARG A 391 -33.28 -21.86 -39.83
N THR A 392 -31.95 -21.82 -40.00
CA THR A 392 -31.20 -22.67 -40.94
C THR A 392 -29.68 -22.61 -40.69
N SER A 393 -29.01 -23.75 -40.82
CA SER A 393 -27.55 -23.98 -40.75
C SER A 393 -27.13 -24.89 -41.94
N PRO A 394 -25.88 -25.40 -42.07
CA PRO A 394 -24.84 -24.97 -43.04
C PRO A 394 -24.31 -26.14 -43.91
N PRO A 395 -23.15 -26.00 -44.59
CA PRO A 395 -22.16 -27.12 -44.68
C PRO A 395 -20.69 -26.61 -44.54
N ARG A 396 -19.73 -27.18 -43.79
CA ARG A 396 -19.04 -28.53 -43.73
C ARG A 396 -18.20 -28.82 -45.00
N ILE A 397 -16.86 -29.03 -44.99
CA ILE A 397 -16.05 -30.25 -44.68
C ILE A 397 -14.53 -29.91 -44.98
N SER A 398 -13.57 -29.93 -44.03
CA SER A 398 -12.51 -30.97 -43.73
C SER A 398 -11.17 -30.87 -44.54
N PRO A 399 -10.07 -31.61 -44.21
CA PRO A 399 -9.27 -31.60 -42.97
C PRO A 399 -7.70 -31.68 -43.15
N ALA A 400 -6.97 -31.40 -42.06
CA ALA A 400 -5.74 -32.02 -41.53
C ALA A 400 -4.43 -32.16 -42.37
N ALA A 401 -3.31 -31.71 -41.76
CA ALA A 401 -1.97 -32.29 -41.89
C ALA A 401 -1.19 -32.12 -40.57
N THR A 402 -0.28 -33.05 -40.28
CA THR A 402 0.19 -33.45 -38.95
C THR A 402 1.73 -33.41 -38.85
N LEU A 403 2.27 -32.81 -37.76
CA LEU A 403 3.53 -33.08 -37.01
C LEU A 403 4.91 -33.01 -37.75
N PRO A 404 6.07 -32.74 -37.07
CA PRO A 404 6.54 -33.42 -35.84
C PRO A 404 7.38 -32.67 -34.79
N GLU A 405 7.55 -33.39 -33.67
CA GLU A 405 8.38 -33.18 -32.47
C GLU A 405 9.90 -33.21 -32.69
N THR A 406 10.65 -32.53 -31.81
CA THR A 406 11.93 -32.92 -31.14
C THR A 406 12.25 -31.78 -30.14
N GLY A 407 12.67 -31.90 -28.88
CA GLY A 407 13.43 -32.92 -28.16
C GLY A 407 14.83 -32.40 -27.78
N ALA A 408 14.99 -31.68 -26.65
CA ALA A 408 16.29 -31.51 -25.97
C ALA A 408 16.13 -30.98 -24.53
N ALA A 409 16.66 -31.73 -23.56
CA ALA A 409 16.75 -31.40 -22.14
C ALA A 409 18.03 -30.58 -21.84
N VAL A 410 17.94 -29.63 -20.90
CA VAL A 410 19.09 -28.86 -20.35
C VAL A 410 19.12 -29.01 -18.82
N PRO A 411 20.30 -29.12 -18.17
CA PRO A 411 20.41 -29.57 -16.78
C PRO A 411 20.28 -28.43 -15.74
N GLY A 412 19.44 -28.69 -14.74
CA GLY A 412 19.57 -28.31 -13.32
C GLY A 412 20.15 -26.96 -12.93
N ALA A 413 19.30 -25.94 -12.78
CA ALA A 413 19.53 -24.84 -11.85
C ALA A 413 19.01 -25.25 -10.46
N SER A 414 19.93 -25.41 -9.50
CA SER A 414 19.63 -25.76 -8.12
C SER A 414 18.88 -24.62 -7.44
N ARG A 415 17.58 -24.81 -7.17
CA ARG A 415 16.79 -23.96 -6.27
C ARG A 415 17.45 -23.96 -4.90
N THR A 416 17.86 -22.81 -4.38
CA THR A 416 18.20 -22.64 -2.96
C THR A 416 16.92 -22.79 -2.15
N TYR A 417 16.72 -23.96 -1.54
CA TYR A 417 15.64 -24.20 -0.61
C TYR A 417 15.98 -23.51 0.72
N THR A 418 15.11 -22.61 1.18
CA THR A 418 14.97 -22.29 2.61
C THR A 418 14.91 -23.61 3.37
N SER A 419 15.68 -23.75 4.45
CA SER A 419 15.74 -25.04 5.15
C SER A 419 14.34 -25.44 5.66
N ILE A 420 14.02 -26.74 5.68
CA ILE A 420 12.75 -27.24 6.24
C ILE A 420 12.55 -26.72 7.67
N ALA A 421 13.65 -26.60 8.44
CA ALA A 421 13.63 -26.07 9.80
C ALA A 421 13.17 -24.61 9.87
N GLU A 422 13.61 -23.78 8.93
CA GLU A 422 13.24 -22.37 8.84
C GLU A 422 11.80 -22.18 8.33
N GLN A 423 11.34 -23.03 7.40
CA GLN A 423 9.93 -23.05 6.95
C GLN A 423 8.97 -23.51 8.05
N MET A 424 9.38 -24.45 8.89
CA MET A 424 8.60 -24.92 10.03
C MET A 424 8.54 -23.90 11.18
N SER A 425 9.54 -23.01 11.30
CA SER A 425 9.57 -21.98 12.36
C SER A 425 8.38 -21.02 12.35
N TYR A 426 7.68 -20.92 11.22
CA TYR A 426 6.50 -20.07 11.05
C TYR A 426 5.19 -20.75 11.46
N PHE A 427 5.20 -22.05 11.76
CA PHE A 427 4.03 -22.75 12.27
C PHE A 427 3.98 -22.63 13.81
N PRO A 428 2.94 -22.03 14.40
CA PRO A 428 2.87 -21.81 15.84
C PRO A 428 2.83 -23.12 16.63
N ASN A 429 3.68 -23.22 17.65
CA ASN A 429 3.79 -24.40 18.52
C ASN A 429 2.45 -24.76 19.19
N GLU A 430 1.60 -23.77 19.46
CA GLU A 430 0.26 -23.97 20.05
C GLU A 430 -0.66 -24.82 19.17
N LEU A 431 -0.43 -24.81 17.85
CA LEU A 431 -1.21 -25.58 16.88
C LEU A 431 -0.69 -27.00 16.68
N GLU A 432 0.52 -27.33 17.12
CA GLU A 432 1.07 -28.69 17.03
C GLU A 432 0.23 -29.72 17.80
N ASN A 433 -0.53 -29.30 18.81
CA ASN A 433 -1.47 -30.17 19.52
C ASN A 433 -2.70 -30.54 18.69
N LYS A 434 -3.01 -29.79 17.63
CA LYS A 434 -4.17 -30.01 16.74
C LYS A 434 -3.80 -30.69 15.43
N TYR A 435 -2.55 -30.53 14.98
CA TYR A 435 -2.12 -30.98 13.65
C TYR A 435 -0.84 -31.83 13.66
N THR A 436 -0.68 -32.70 12.66
CA THR A 436 0.54 -33.47 12.35
C THR A 436 0.84 -33.37 10.86
N GLU A 437 1.97 -33.92 10.39
CA GLU A 437 2.34 -33.93 8.96
C GLU A 437 2.32 -32.52 8.33
N ILE A 438 2.73 -31.52 9.11
CA ILE A 438 2.70 -30.11 8.71
C ILE A 438 3.73 -29.90 7.61
N LYS A 439 3.30 -29.32 6.49
CA LYS A 439 4.16 -28.90 5.39
C LYS A 439 3.78 -27.51 4.95
N TYR A 440 4.78 -26.67 4.77
CA TYR A 440 4.60 -25.37 4.14
C TYR A 440 4.20 -25.56 2.66
N ILE A 441 3.08 -24.93 2.25
CA ILE A 441 2.62 -24.96 0.85
C ILE A 441 2.99 -23.66 0.15
N GLY A 442 2.90 -22.51 0.84
CA GLY A 442 3.15 -21.22 0.22
C GLY A 442 2.85 -20.04 1.14
N ARG A 443 3.10 -18.84 0.60
CA ARG A 443 2.90 -17.55 1.26
C ARG A 443 1.95 -16.72 0.40
N GLY A 444 0.79 -16.37 0.96
CA GLY A 444 -0.09 -15.35 0.39
C GLY A 444 0.37 -13.94 0.78
N GLY A 445 -0.34 -12.90 0.34
CA GLY A 445 0.01 -11.50 0.62
C GLY A 445 0.09 -11.15 2.11
N ILE A 446 -0.77 -11.76 2.94
CA ILE A 446 -0.91 -11.46 4.38
C ILE A 446 -0.79 -12.70 5.29
N ALA A 447 -0.57 -13.89 4.72
CA ALA A 447 -0.60 -15.14 5.48
C ALA A 447 0.36 -16.22 4.95
N TRP A 448 0.85 -17.05 5.87
CA TRP A 448 1.48 -18.33 5.59
C TRP A 448 0.42 -19.41 5.43
N VAL A 449 0.62 -20.34 4.49
CA VAL A 449 -0.29 -21.45 4.22
C VAL A 449 0.44 -22.78 4.38
N PHE A 450 -0.12 -23.65 5.19
CA PHE A 450 0.41 -24.99 5.48
C PHE A 450 -0.61 -26.07 5.16
N SER A 451 -0.19 -27.21 4.60
CA SER A 451 -0.99 -28.43 4.64
C SER A 451 -0.69 -29.10 5.97
N ALA A 452 -1.71 -29.64 6.63
CA ALA A 452 -1.51 -30.46 7.80
C ALA A 452 -2.59 -31.53 7.90
N ARG A 453 -2.29 -32.60 8.64
CA ARG A 453 -3.27 -33.62 9.02
C ARG A 453 -3.86 -33.26 10.37
N ARG A 454 -5.18 -33.08 10.43
CA ARG A 454 -5.89 -32.81 11.69
C ARG A 454 -5.87 -34.06 12.58
N LYS A 455 -5.45 -33.92 13.83
CA LYS A 455 -5.28 -35.04 14.77
C LYS A 455 -6.60 -35.71 15.18
N SER A 456 -7.70 -34.97 15.20
CA SER A 456 -9.00 -35.48 15.68
C SER A 456 -9.62 -36.54 14.78
N ASP A 457 -9.40 -36.45 13.46
CA ASP A 457 -10.05 -37.32 12.46
C ASP A 457 -9.13 -37.70 11.28
N SER A 458 -7.85 -37.33 11.34
CA SER A 458 -6.82 -37.65 10.32
C SER A 458 -7.09 -37.07 8.93
N VAL A 459 -7.97 -36.07 8.81
CA VAL A 459 -8.28 -35.39 7.54
C VAL A 459 -7.17 -34.40 7.18
N MET A 460 -6.80 -34.34 5.91
CA MET A 460 -5.88 -33.32 5.38
C MET A 460 -6.61 -31.98 5.25
N VAL A 461 -6.01 -30.93 5.80
CA VAL A 461 -6.54 -29.57 5.81
C VAL A 461 -5.45 -28.57 5.42
N ALA A 462 -5.86 -27.41 4.91
CA ALA A 462 -4.98 -26.26 4.78
C ALA A 462 -5.19 -25.34 5.99
N VAL A 463 -4.10 -24.85 6.56
CA VAL A 463 -4.08 -23.96 7.71
C VAL A 463 -3.41 -22.66 7.28
N LYS A 464 -4.19 -21.58 7.27
CA LYS A 464 -3.75 -20.24 6.92
C LYS A 464 -3.52 -19.44 8.21
N ILE A 465 -2.35 -18.81 8.33
CA ILE A 465 -1.90 -18.12 9.55
C ILE A 465 -1.35 -16.74 9.15
N PRO A 466 -1.73 -15.64 9.80
CA PRO A 466 -1.20 -14.31 9.49
C PRO A 466 0.32 -14.27 9.50
N ILE A 467 0.92 -13.51 8.57
CA ILE A 467 2.38 -13.29 8.54
C ILE A 467 2.85 -12.49 9.76
N SER A 468 1.99 -11.60 10.25
CA SER A 468 2.19 -10.81 11.46
C SER A 468 0.87 -10.68 12.23
N PHE A 469 0.99 -10.53 13.54
CA PHE A 469 -0.14 -10.36 14.45
C PHE A 469 -0.39 -8.88 14.80
N ASP A 470 0.10 -7.95 13.99
CA ASP A 470 -0.23 -6.53 14.13
C ASP A 470 -1.69 -6.28 13.77
N GLU A 471 -2.26 -5.18 14.26
CA GLU A 471 -3.67 -4.87 14.10
C GLU A 471 -4.10 -4.75 12.62
N ILE A 472 -3.23 -4.23 11.75
CA ILE A 472 -3.54 -4.02 10.32
C ILE A 472 -3.64 -5.37 9.61
N THR A 473 -2.65 -6.24 9.80
CA THR A 473 -2.64 -7.59 9.22
C THR A 473 -3.74 -8.45 9.82
N GLY A 474 -3.93 -8.39 11.14
CA GLY A 474 -4.99 -9.12 11.85
C GLY A 474 -6.40 -8.71 11.41
N LYS A 475 -6.67 -7.40 11.26
CA LYS A 475 -7.97 -6.89 10.77
C LYS A 475 -8.21 -7.25 9.31
N SER A 476 -7.21 -7.14 8.45
CA SER A 476 -7.31 -7.55 7.04
C SER A 476 -7.60 -9.04 6.91
N PHE A 477 -6.89 -9.86 7.71
CA PHE A 477 -7.10 -11.31 7.77
C PHE A 477 -8.52 -11.64 8.27
N LEU A 478 -8.99 -11.03 9.35
CA LEU A 478 -10.34 -11.26 9.88
C LEU A 478 -11.44 -10.82 8.91
N ASN A 479 -11.27 -9.70 8.20
CA ASN A 479 -12.21 -9.23 7.20
C ASN A 479 -12.34 -10.21 6.01
N GLU A 480 -11.20 -10.73 5.53
CA GLU A 480 -11.17 -11.77 4.49
C GLU A 480 -11.99 -13.00 4.91
N ILE A 481 -11.81 -13.43 6.16
CA ILE A 481 -12.44 -14.66 6.67
C ILE A 481 -13.92 -14.46 6.93
N ALA A 482 -14.32 -13.31 7.46
CA ALA A 482 -15.72 -13.04 7.78
C ALA A 482 -16.61 -13.14 6.52
N ALA A 483 -16.08 -12.77 5.36
CA ALA A 483 -16.76 -12.95 4.09
C ALA A 483 -16.86 -14.45 3.70
N TRP A 484 -15.71 -15.11 3.69
CA TRP A 484 -15.55 -16.48 3.23
C TRP A 484 -16.27 -17.51 4.12
N GLU A 485 -16.31 -17.29 5.43
CA GLU A 485 -16.93 -18.19 6.41
C GLU A 485 -18.40 -18.46 6.11
N THR A 486 -19.10 -17.55 5.43
CA THR A 486 -20.53 -17.71 5.12
C THR A 486 -20.80 -18.47 3.82
N LEU A 487 -19.81 -18.59 2.92
CA LEU A 487 -19.99 -19.16 1.60
C LEU A 487 -19.92 -20.70 1.62
N ARG A 488 -20.93 -21.38 1.09
CA ARG A 488 -20.99 -22.85 1.00
C ARG A 488 -21.44 -23.28 -0.39
N HIS A 489 -20.47 -23.66 -1.23
CA HIS A 489 -20.74 -24.14 -2.60
C HIS A 489 -19.68 -25.16 -3.03
N PRO A 490 -20.00 -26.16 -3.87
CA PRO A 490 -19.02 -27.15 -4.35
C PRO A 490 -17.77 -26.52 -5.01
N ASN A 491 -17.95 -25.40 -5.70
CA ASN A 491 -16.89 -24.65 -6.40
C ASN A 491 -16.28 -23.50 -5.58
N ILE A 492 -16.47 -23.49 -4.27
CA ILE A 492 -15.81 -22.55 -3.34
C ILE A 492 -15.11 -23.38 -2.28
N VAL A 493 -13.85 -23.06 -1.99
CA VAL A 493 -13.09 -23.74 -0.95
C VAL A 493 -13.81 -23.57 0.40
N LYS A 494 -14.05 -24.65 1.10
CA LYS A 494 -14.77 -24.65 2.37
C LYS A 494 -13.87 -24.26 3.55
N VAL A 495 -14.26 -23.23 4.28
CA VAL A 495 -13.73 -22.92 5.63
C VAL A 495 -14.32 -23.92 6.63
N THR A 496 -13.45 -24.60 7.40
CA THR A 496 -13.84 -25.65 8.35
C THR A 496 -13.69 -25.23 9.80
N ALA A 497 -12.73 -24.36 10.12
CA ALA A 497 -12.60 -23.79 11.45
C ALA A 497 -11.90 -22.42 11.41
N LEU A 498 -12.18 -21.60 12.42
CA LEU A 498 -11.54 -20.33 12.69
C LEU A 498 -11.20 -20.27 14.17
N ASN A 499 -10.06 -19.69 14.51
CA ASN A 499 -9.70 -19.39 15.88
C ASN A 499 -9.01 -18.03 15.94
N ILE A 500 -9.22 -17.28 17.02
CA ILE A 500 -8.59 -15.96 17.23
C ILE A 500 -7.52 -16.04 18.31
N LEU A 501 -7.82 -16.69 19.44
CA LEU A 501 -6.91 -16.81 20.59
C LEU A 501 -6.70 -18.28 20.97
N PRO A 502 -5.49 -18.71 21.38
CA PRO A 502 -4.26 -17.91 21.53
C PRO A 502 -3.57 -17.60 20.20
N VAL A 503 -3.92 -18.32 19.13
CA VAL A 503 -3.36 -18.14 17.78
C VAL A 503 -4.50 -17.90 16.80
N LEU A 504 -4.37 -16.84 16.02
CA LEU A 504 -5.26 -16.52 14.91
C LEU A 504 -4.93 -17.43 13.72
N PHE A 505 -5.88 -18.28 13.31
CA PHE A 505 -5.73 -19.13 12.14
C PHE A 505 -7.07 -19.47 11.50
N VAL A 506 -7.03 -19.83 10.22
CA VAL A 506 -8.15 -20.40 9.46
C VAL A 506 -7.78 -21.80 9.03
N GLU A 507 -8.68 -22.74 9.28
CA GLU A 507 -8.64 -24.07 8.70
C GLU A 507 -9.62 -24.14 7.53
N MET A 508 -9.16 -24.70 6.41
CA MET A 508 -9.95 -24.88 5.21
C MET A 508 -9.69 -26.26 4.60
N GLU A 509 -10.58 -26.70 3.71
CA GLU A 509 -10.35 -27.95 2.96
C GLU A 509 -9.03 -27.85 2.17
N TYR A 510 -8.24 -28.91 2.21
CA TYR A 510 -6.99 -28.97 1.44
C TYR A 510 -7.28 -29.35 0.00
N VAL A 511 -6.91 -28.48 -0.93
CA VAL A 511 -6.98 -28.70 -2.37
C VAL A 511 -5.55 -28.56 -2.92
N PRO A 512 -4.94 -29.64 -3.45
CA PRO A 512 -3.50 -29.72 -3.63
C PRO A 512 -2.96 -28.95 -4.83
N ASP A 513 -3.74 -28.84 -5.90
CA ASP A 513 -3.31 -28.27 -7.18
C ASP A 513 -3.99 -26.92 -7.45
N SER A 514 -3.39 -26.10 -8.30
CA SER A 514 -3.96 -24.84 -8.77
C SER A 514 -4.13 -24.84 -10.29
N LEU A 515 -5.06 -24.03 -10.79
CA LEU A 515 -5.23 -23.80 -12.22
C LEU A 515 -4.03 -23.07 -12.84
N GLU A 516 -3.17 -22.45 -12.01
CA GLU A 516 -1.90 -21.88 -12.46
C GLU A 516 -0.91 -22.97 -12.92
N ALA A 517 -0.91 -24.13 -12.27
CA ALA A 517 0.07 -25.19 -12.50
C ALA A 517 -0.25 -26.10 -13.69
N ILE A 518 -1.43 -25.98 -14.32
CA ILE A 518 -1.78 -26.80 -15.47
C ILE A 518 -1.08 -26.30 -16.74
N GLU A 519 -0.65 -27.23 -17.58
CA GLU A 519 -0.12 -26.91 -18.91
C GLU A 519 -1.27 -26.39 -19.81
N LYS A 520 -1.04 -25.24 -20.45
CA LYS A 520 -2.00 -24.55 -21.32
C LYS A 520 -1.39 -24.42 -22.73
N PRO A 521 -2.20 -24.37 -23.81
CA PRO A 521 -3.66 -24.44 -23.80
C PRO A 521 -4.20 -25.85 -23.52
N ILE A 522 -5.43 -25.93 -23.02
CA ILE A 522 -6.17 -27.17 -22.81
C ILE A 522 -7.28 -27.34 -23.86
N PRO A 523 -7.79 -28.56 -24.08
CA PRO A 523 -8.92 -28.78 -24.98
C PRO A 523 -10.12 -27.90 -24.60
N VAL A 524 -10.75 -27.27 -25.60
CA VAL A 524 -11.82 -26.27 -25.39
C VAL A 524 -12.97 -26.81 -24.55
N TRP A 525 -13.39 -28.06 -24.76
CA TRP A 525 -14.45 -28.69 -23.97
C TRP A 525 -14.09 -28.78 -22.47
N LYS A 526 -12.81 -28.97 -22.15
CA LYS A 526 -12.29 -29.04 -20.78
C LYS A 526 -12.22 -27.64 -20.17
N ALA A 527 -11.80 -26.64 -20.94
CA ALA A 527 -11.84 -25.23 -20.53
C ALA A 527 -13.28 -24.78 -20.23
N VAL A 528 -14.23 -25.09 -21.11
CA VAL A 528 -15.67 -24.80 -20.90
C VAL A 528 -16.17 -25.44 -19.60
N HIS A 529 -15.84 -26.71 -19.33
CA HIS A 529 -16.27 -27.39 -18.11
C HIS A 529 -15.74 -26.72 -16.84
N LEU A 530 -14.46 -26.33 -16.84
CA LEU A 530 -13.85 -25.59 -15.73
C LEU A 530 -14.50 -24.22 -15.54
N ILE A 531 -14.60 -23.43 -16.61
CA ILE A 531 -15.13 -22.07 -16.58
C ILE A 531 -16.60 -22.05 -16.14
N ARG A 532 -17.40 -23.00 -16.60
CA ARG A 532 -18.80 -23.15 -16.16
C ARG A 532 -18.88 -23.42 -14.66
N SER A 533 -18.03 -24.31 -14.15
CA SER A 533 -17.99 -24.65 -12.71
C SER A 533 -17.51 -23.47 -11.85
N ILE A 534 -16.54 -22.68 -12.34
CA ILE A 534 -16.09 -21.45 -11.67
C ILE A 534 -17.22 -20.41 -11.68
N ALA A 535 -17.90 -20.23 -12.82
CA ALA A 535 -19.03 -19.32 -12.95
C ALA A 535 -20.22 -19.70 -12.05
N ASP A 536 -20.50 -21.00 -11.87
CA ASP A 536 -21.50 -21.48 -10.91
C ASP A 536 -21.15 -21.06 -9.47
N GLY A 537 -19.87 -21.15 -9.09
CA GLY A 537 -19.38 -20.65 -7.80
C GLY A 537 -19.50 -19.14 -7.64
N LEU A 538 -19.13 -18.37 -8.66
CA LEU A 538 -19.26 -16.91 -8.68
C LEU A 538 -20.72 -16.47 -8.61
N LYS A 539 -21.61 -17.12 -9.36
CA LYS A 539 -23.05 -16.87 -9.31
C LYS A 539 -23.60 -17.02 -7.90
N TYR A 540 -23.28 -18.13 -7.24
CA TYR A 540 -23.70 -18.34 -5.86
C TYR A 540 -23.18 -17.21 -4.93
N ALA A 541 -21.91 -16.81 -5.06
CA ALA A 541 -21.34 -15.75 -4.23
C ALA A 541 -21.98 -14.37 -4.51
N HIS A 542 -22.23 -14.05 -5.78
CA HIS A 542 -22.92 -12.83 -6.23
C HIS A 542 -24.34 -12.74 -5.64
N GLU A 543 -25.09 -13.85 -5.66
CA GLU A 543 -26.42 -13.96 -5.03
C GLU A 543 -26.38 -13.73 -3.50
N GLN A 544 -25.25 -14.01 -2.85
CA GLN A 544 -25.03 -13.71 -1.43
C GLN A 544 -24.46 -12.29 -1.18
N GLY A 545 -24.31 -11.49 -2.23
CA GLY A 545 -23.82 -10.10 -2.15
C GLY A 545 -22.30 -9.99 -2.00
N PHE A 546 -21.54 -11.00 -2.44
CA PHE A 546 -20.08 -10.98 -2.45
C PHE A 546 -19.56 -10.92 -3.89
N ILE A 547 -18.62 -10.02 -4.17
CA ILE A 547 -17.89 -9.92 -5.44
C ILE A 547 -16.44 -10.31 -5.13
N HIS A 548 -15.82 -11.17 -5.92
CA HIS A 548 -14.50 -11.73 -5.61
C HIS A 548 -13.36 -10.72 -5.87
N ARG A 549 -13.35 -10.08 -7.05
CA ARG A 549 -12.41 -9.05 -7.55
C ARG A 549 -10.96 -9.46 -7.77
N ASP A 550 -10.58 -10.69 -7.44
CA ASP A 550 -9.24 -11.23 -7.71
C ASP A 550 -9.30 -12.63 -8.36
N ILE A 551 -10.15 -12.81 -9.37
CA ILE A 551 -10.22 -14.07 -10.11
C ILE A 551 -9.01 -14.20 -11.04
N LYS A 552 -8.19 -15.22 -10.79
CA LYS A 552 -7.00 -15.58 -11.55
C LYS A 552 -6.64 -17.06 -11.31
N PRO A 553 -5.81 -17.70 -12.15
CA PRO A 553 -5.51 -19.13 -12.02
C PRO A 553 -4.93 -19.54 -10.66
N HIS A 554 -4.19 -18.65 -10.00
CA HIS A 554 -3.66 -18.86 -8.65
C HIS A 554 -4.76 -19.07 -7.60
N ASN A 555 -5.87 -18.33 -7.71
CA ASN A 555 -6.99 -18.34 -6.77
C ASN A 555 -8.07 -19.37 -7.15
N ILE A 556 -7.80 -20.23 -8.13
CA ILE A 556 -8.67 -21.35 -8.53
C ILE A 556 -7.90 -22.65 -8.26
N LEU A 557 -8.28 -23.35 -7.20
CA LEU A 557 -7.70 -24.64 -6.84
C LEU A 557 -8.41 -25.79 -7.56
N LEU A 558 -7.71 -26.89 -7.80
CA LEU A 558 -8.21 -28.09 -8.47
C LEU A 558 -8.11 -29.28 -7.53
N ASP A 559 -9.23 -29.96 -7.30
CA ASP A 559 -9.22 -31.22 -6.58
C ASP A 559 -8.79 -32.40 -7.48
N LYS A 560 -8.67 -33.58 -6.87
CA LYS A 560 -8.27 -34.81 -7.55
C LYS A 560 -9.20 -35.23 -8.70
N ASP A 561 -10.44 -34.78 -8.68
CA ASP A 561 -11.47 -35.08 -9.69
C ASP A 561 -11.56 -33.94 -10.72
N PHE A 562 -10.60 -32.99 -10.69
CA PHE A 562 -10.48 -31.84 -11.57
C PHE A 562 -11.64 -30.84 -11.43
N VAL A 563 -12.26 -30.78 -10.25
CA VAL A 563 -13.32 -29.81 -9.93
C VAL A 563 -12.66 -28.52 -9.43
N PRO A 564 -12.96 -27.36 -10.05
CA PRO A 564 -12.38 -26.10 -9.63
C PRO A 564 -13.07 -25.54 -8.39
N LYS A 565 -12.27 -24.97 -7.48
CA LYS A 565 -12.70 -24.35 -6.23
C LYS A 565 -12.05 -22.97 -6.05
N ILE A 566 -12.88 -21.95 -5.88
CA ILE A 566 -12.44 -20.56 -5.69
C ILE A 566 -11.95 -20.37 -4.25
N THR A 567 -10.78 -19.74 -4.08
CA THR A 567 -10.15 -19.42 -2.79
C THR A 567 -9.76 -17.94 -2.71
N ASP A 568 -9.29 -17.48 -1.54
CA ASP A 568 -8.73 -16.14 -1.31
C ASP A 568 -9.71 -14.98 -1.58
N TRP A 569 -10.78 -14.94 -0.79
CA TRP A 569 -11.86 -13.94 -0.85
C TRP A 569 -11.47 -12.57 -0.22
N GLY A 570 -10.17 -12.26 -0.14
CA GLY A 570 -9.62 -11.10 0.58
C GLY A 570 -10.01 -9.74 0.00
N MET A 571 -10.49 -9.69 -1.25
CA MET A 571 -11.00 -8.47 -1.88
C MET A 571 -12.54 -8.36 -1.87
N SER A 572 -13.23 -9.32 -1.24
CA SER A 572 -14.69 -9.35 -1.25
C SER A 572 -15.32 -8.36 -0.27
N LYS A 573 -16.43 -7.74 -0.70
CA LYS A 573 -17.27 -6.76 0.06
C LYS A 573 -16.78 -5.32 0.29
N VAL A 574 -15.70 -4.85 -0.34
CA VAL A 574 -15.30 -3.43 -0.21
C VAL A 574 -16.11 -2.52 -1.16
N LEU A 575 -17.31 -2.08 -0.76
CA LEU A 575 -18.07 -1.02 -1.47
C LEU A 575 -17.60 0.40 -1.12
N THR A 576 -16.56 0.54 -0.30
CA THR A 576 -15.88 1.80 0.03
C THR A 576 -14.68 2.01 -0.90
N ASN A 577 -14.29 3.26 -1.15
CA ASN A 577 -13.33 3.70 -2.17
C ASN A 577 -11.86 3.23 -1.97
N GLU A 578 -11.61 2.12 -1.29
CA GLU A 578 -10.26 1.64 -0.97
C GLU A 578 -10.06 0.22 -1.49
N VAL A 579 -9.94 0.10 -2.81
CA VAL A 579 -9.34 -1.08 -3.42
C VAL A 579 -7.87 -0.76 -3.66
N LYS A 580 -7.01 -1.02 -2.67
CA LYS A 580 -5.56 -1.09 -2.91
C LYS A 580 -4.95 -2.20 -2.06
N ASN A 581 -4.06 -2.94 -2.74
CA ASN A 581 -3.05 -3.85 -2.20
C ASN A 581 -3.48 -5.31 -1.94
N SER A 582 -3.70 -6.06 -3.02
CA SER A 582 -3.38 -7.49 -3.01
C SER A 582 -2.83 -7.94 -4.38
N SER A 583 -1.71 -8.67 -4.30
CA SER A 583 -0.92 -9.33 -5.36
C SER A 583 0.02 -8.47 -6.22
N ILE A 584 1.26 -8.39 -5.74
CA ILE A 584 2.42 -7.78 -6.38
C ILE A 584 2.98 -8.74 -7.44
N ALA A 585 2.62 -8.52 -8.71
CA ALA A 585 3.39 -8.84 -9.92
C ALA A 585 2.62 -8.38 -11.17
N GLY A 586 3.32 -8.09 -12.28
CA GLY A 586 2.70 -7.88 -13.59
C GLY A 586 1.73 -9.00 -13.98
N PHE A 587 1.95 -10.22 -13.48
CA PHE A 587 1.04 -11.37 -13.61
C PHE A 587 -0.35 -11.16 -13.02
N SER A 588 -0.50 -10.49 -11.87
CA SER A 588 -1.83 -10.23 -11.30
C SER A 588 -2.52 -9.04 -11.98
N LEU A 589 -1.74 -8.06 -12.45
CA LEU A 589 -2.27 -7.00 -13.30
C LEU A 589 -2.85 -7.55 -14.60
N SER A 590 -2.25 -8.60 -15.20
CA SER A 590 -2.75 -9.23 -16.44
C SER A 590 -4.19 -9.72 -16.37
N TYR A 591 -4.74 -9.96 -15.17
CA TYR A 591 -6.13 -10.35 -14.97
C TYR A 591 -7.04 -9.18 -14.58
N ALA A 592 -6.48 -8.03 -14.17
CA ALA A 592 -7.27 -6.90 -13.68
C ALA A 592 -8.23 -6.35 -14.75
N ALA A 593 -9.44 -6.01 -14.32
CA ALA A 593 -10.42 -5.36 -15.18
C ALA A 593 -10.08 -3.86 -15.37
N PRO A 594 -10.50 -3.23 -16.49
CA PRO A 594 -10.28 -1.80 -16.75
C PRO A 594 -10.73 -0.89 -15.60
N GLU A 595 -11.85 -1.19 -14.95
CA GLU A 595 -12.37 -0.46 -13.78
C GLU A 595 -11.54 -0.64 -12.50
N GLN A 596 -10.66 -1.65 -12.44
CA GLN A 596 -9.67 -1.79 -11.37
C GLN A 596 -8.40 -0.97 -11.65
N VAL A 597 -8.07 -0.76 -12.93
CA VAL A 597 -6.90 0.02 -13.37
C VAL A 597 -7.21 1.52 -13.38
N SER A 598 -8.37 1.91 -13.90
CA SER A 598 -8.83 3.30 -14.00
C SER A 598 -10.31 3.44 -13.60
N PRO A 599 -10.61 3.47 -12.29
CA PRO A 599 -11.99 3.62 -11.81
C PRO A 599 -12.66 4.93 -12.23
N SER A 600 -11.86 5.99 -12.48
CA SER A 600 -12.36 7.29 -12.93
C SER A 600 -12.95 7.24 -14.34
N GLU A 601 -12.48 6.31 -15.18
CA GLU A 601 -12.92 6.17 -16.56
C GLU A 601 -14.00 5.08 -16.73
N PHE A 602 -13.82 3.93 -16.08
CA PHE A 602 -14.67 2.75 -16.29
C PHE A 602 -15.69 2.52 -15.16
N GLY A 603 -15.66 3.36 -14.12
CA GLY A 603 -16.58 3.28 -12.98
C GLY A 603 -16.06 2.41 -11.83
N ARG A 604 -16.97 2.01 -10.93
CA ARG A 604 -16.64 1.19 -9.76
C ARG A 604 -16.73 -0.30 -10.09
N THR A 605 -16.00 -1.11 -9.32
CA THR A 605 -16.04 -2.57 -9.41
C THR A 605 -17.38 -3.13 -8.94
N ASP A 606 -17.90 -4.08 -9.70
CA ASP A 606 -19.12 -4.84 -9.41
C ASP A 606 -19.00 -6.30 -9.89
N GLU A 607 -20.09 -7.07 -9.93
CA GLU A 607 -20.11 -8.46 -10.38
C GLU A 607 -19.51 -8.66 -11.78
N ARG A 608 -19.57 -7.64 -12.65
CA ARG A 608 -19.04 -7.66 -14.03
C ARG A 608 -17.52 -7.56 -14.07
N THR A 609 -16.89 -7.17 -12.96
CA THR A 609 -15.44 -7.27 -12.77
C THR A 609 -15.01 -8.73 -12.73
N ASP A 610 -15.71 -9.59 -11.98
CA ASP A 610 -15.41 -11.03 -11.93
C ASP A 610 -15.64 -11.71 -13.28
N ILE A 611 -16.65 -11.26 -14.04
CA ILE A 611 -16.94 -11.76 -15.40
C ILE A 611 -15.78 -11.45 -16.36
N TYR A 612 -15.22 -10.24 -16.29
CA TYR A 612 -14.04 -9.89 -17.10
C TYR A 612 -12.85 -10.78 -16.75
N GLN A 613 -12.55 -10.91 -15.45
CA GLN A 613 -11.46 -11.74 -14.96
C GLN A 613 -11.62 -13.20 -15.36
N LEU A 614 -12.84 -13.74 -15.28
CA LEU A 614 -13.17 -15.07 -15.77
C LEU A 614 -12.95 -15.19 -17.29
N GLY A 615 -13.26 -14.14 -18.05
CA GLY A 615 -12.94 -14.05 -19.48
C GLY A 615 -11.44 -14.11 -19.77
N VAL A 616 -10.61 -13.44 -18.95
CA VAL A 616 -9.15 -13.51 -19.06
C VAL A 616 -8.65 -14.93 -18.80
N VAL A 617 -9.15 -15.58 -17.73
CA VAL A 617 -8.81 -16.98 -17.43
C VAL A 617 -9.25 -17.91 -18.58
N PHE A 618 -10.45 -17.72 -19.12
CA PHE A 618 -10.95 -18.54 -20.22
C PHE A 618 -10.08 -18.38 -21.48
N TYR A 619 -9.72 -17.14 -21.81
CA TYR A 619 -8.80 -16.83 -22.89
C TYR A 619 -7.46 -17.57 -22.71
N GLU A 620 -6.86 -17.47 -21.53
CA GLU A 620 -5.56 -18.10 -21.24
C GLU A 620 -5.64 -19.63 -21.31
N LEU A 621 -6.74 -20.24 -20.83
CA LEU A 621 -6.93 -21.69 -20.90
C LEU A 621 -6.96 -22.22 -22.34
N VAL A 622 -7.53 -21.48 -23.29
CA VAL A 622 -7.71 -21.96 -24.67
C VAL A 622 -6.58 -21.53 -25.62
N THR A 623 -5.82 -20.49 -25.26
CA THR A 623 -4.72 -19.95 -26.08
C THR A 623 -3.33 -20.24 -25.51
N GLY A 624 -3.21 -20.49 -24.20
CA GLY A 624 -1.93 -20.62 -23.50
C GLY A 624 -1.25 -19.28 -23.17
N SER A 625 -1.90 -18.14 -23.42
CA SER A 625 -1.34 -16.82 -23.17
C SER A 625 -2.43 -15.86 -22.69
N VAL A 626 -2.06 -14.83 -21.93
CA VAL A 626 -3.01 -13.79 -21.51
C VAL A 626 -3.39 -12.87 -22.68
N PRO A 627 -4.61 -12.31 -22.71
CA PRO A 627 -5.09 -11.45 -23.80
C PRO A 627 -4.36 -10.11 -23.90
N PHE A 628 -3.83 -9.61 -22.78
CA PHE A 628 -3.12 -8.33 -22.71
C PHE A 628 -1.76 -8.58 -22.05
N GLY A 629 -0.71 -8.53 -22.86
CA GLY A 629 0.69 -8.61 -22.42
C GLY A 629 1.44 -7.31 -22.68
N GLY A 630 2.61 -7.17 -22.08
CA GLY A 630 3.51 -6.02 -22.23
C GLY A 630 4.82 -6.28 -21.49
N GLU A 631 5.87 -5.56 -21.85
CA GLU A 631 7.19 -5.67 -21.21
C GLU A 631 7.25 -4.88 -19.90
N SER A 632 6.29 -3.97 -19.68
CA SER A 632 6.15 -3.19 -18.45
C SER A 632 4.72 -3.17 -17.90
N ILE A 633 4.59 -2.89 -16.60
CA ILE A 633 3.29 -2.70 -15.92
C ILE A 633 2.46 -1.60 -16.60
N VAL A 634 3.11 -0.53 -17.07
CA VAL A 634 2.45 0.59 -17.75
C VAL A 634 1.90 0.14 -19.10
N GLU A 635 2.64 -0.67 -19.85
CA GLU A 635 2.17 -1.24 -21.11
C GLU A 635 0.99 -2.19 -20.91
N VAL A 636 1.09 -3.09 -19.93
CA VAL A 636 -0.01 -4.01 -19.59
C VAL A 636 -1.25 -3.22 -19.15
N GLY A 637 -1.10 -2.21 -18.31
CA GLY A 637 -2.20 -1.33 -17.88
C GLY A 637 -2.85 -0.59 -19.06
N ASN A 638 -2.05 -0.03 -19.95
CA ASN A 638 -2.55 0.60 -21.18
C ASN A 638 -3.24 -0.40 -22.11
N ALA A 639 -2.70 -1.62 -22.25
CA ALA A 639 -3.29 -2.67 -23.06
C ALA A 639 -4.65 -3.11 -22.51
N ILE A 640 -4.76 -3.27 -21.19
CA ILE A 640 -6.02 -3.57 -20.50
C ILE A 640 -7.06 -2.49 -20.80
N MET A 641 -6.70 -1.20 -20.82
CA MET A 641 -7.66 -0.12 -21.04
C MET A 641 -8.00 0.14 -22.51
N ARG A 642 -7.06 -0.09 -23.44
CA ARG A 642 -7.13 0.46 -24.81
C ARG A 642 -7.00 -0.56 -25.93
N VAL A 643 -6.31 -1.67 -25.70
CA VAL A 643 -6.00 -2.66 -26.75
C VAL A 643 -7.11 -3.69 -26.84
N GLN A 644 -7.50 -4.05 -28.07
CA GLN A 644 -8.42 -5.15 -28.32
C GLN A 644 -7.65 -6.47 -28.30
N PRO A 645 -8.17 -7.52 -27.63
CA PRO A 645 -7.50 -8.81 -27.58
C PRO A 645 -7.50 -9.45 -28.96
N ILE A 646 -6.42 -10.17 -29.27
CA ILE A 646 -6.35 -10.99 -30.48
C ILE A 646 -7.42 -12.09 -30.37
N PRO A 647 -8.18 -12.42 -31.42
CA PRO A 647 -9.19 -13.48 -31.33
C PRO A 647 -8.56 -14.83 -30.93
N PRO A 648 -9.11 -15.57 -29.93
CA PRO A 648 -8.60 -16.88 -29.52
C PRO A 648 -8.43 -17.88 -30.67
N SER A 649 -9.28 -17.79 -31.69
CA SER A 649 -9.20 -18.64 -32.88
C SER A 649 -7.90 -18.49 -33.69
N GLU A 650 -7.17 -17.38 -33.52
CA GLU A 650 -5.85 -17.18 -34.15
C GLU A 650 -4.74 -18.00 -33.49
N PHE A 651 -4.88 -18.34 -32.19
CA PHE A 651 -3.93 -19.21 -31.48
C PHE A 651 -4.37 -20.69 -31.53
N ASN A 652 -5.67 -20.92 -31.42
CA ASN A 652 -6.27 -22.24 -31.38
C ASN A 652 -7.59 -22.23 -32.14
N SER A 653 -7.62 -22.80 -33.35
CA SER A 653 -8.79 -22.78 -34.22
C SER A 653 -10.06 -23.38 -33.57
N ASP A 654 -9.89 -24.33 -32.65
CA ASP A 654 -11.01 -24.95 -31.94
C ASP A 654 -11.67 -23.95 -30.96
N ALA A 655 -10.97 -22.90 -30.53
CA ALA A 655 -11.50 -21.86 -29.65
C ALA A 655 -12.53 -20.96 -30.34
N ALA A 656 -12.67 -21.03 -31.67
CA ALA A 656 -13.65 -20.25 -32.43
C ALA A 656 -15.10 -20.44 -31.94
N ILE A 657 -15.43 -21.60 -31.36
CA ILE A 657 -16.77 -21.87 -30.82
C ILE A 657 -17.10 -21.06 -29.55
N VAL A 658 -16.08 -20.65 -28.79
CA VAL A 658 -16.21 -19.92 -27.51
C VAL A 658 -15.69 -18.49 -27.60
N GLU A 659 -15.05 -18.12 -28.71
CA GLU A 659 -14.45 -16.81 -28.95
C GLU A 659 -15.40 -15.65 -28.68
N LYS A 660 -16.63 -15.70 -29.19
CA LYS A 660 -17.61 -14.62 -28.98
C LYS A 660 -17.95 -14.41 -27.50
N ILE A 661 -17.98 -15.49 -26.72
CA ILE A 661 -18.24 -15.45 -25.29
C ILE A 661 -17.05 -14.81 -24.58
N ILE A 662 -15.83 -15.28 -24.89
CA ILE A 662 -14.58 -14.75 -24.34
C ILE A 662 -14.44 -13.24 -24.63
N LEU A 663 -14.61 -12.85 -25.90
CA LEU A 663 -14.48 -11.44 -26.31
C LEU A 663 -15.55 -10.55 -25.67
N LYS A 664 -16.79 -11.04 -25.48
CA LYS A 664 -17.84 -10.31 -24.76
C LYS A 664 -17.49 -10.11 -23.29
N CYS A 665 -16.83 -11.08 -22.63
CA CYS A 665 -16.32 -10.88 -21.27
C CYS A 665 -15.21 -9.81 -21.22
N LEU A 666 -14.36 -9.75 -22.25
CA LEU A 666 -13.21 -8.83 -22.33
C LEU A 666 -13.55 -7.43 -22.87
N GLU A 667 -14.83 -7.11 -23.06
CA GLU A 667 -15.28 -5.75 -23.40
C GLU A 667 -14.81 -4.75 -22.34
N LYS A 668 -14.26 -3.62 -22.79
CA LYS A 668 -13.66 -2.65 -21.87
C LYS A 668 -14.70 -1.95 -21.01
N ASP A 669 -15.81 -1.57 -21.64
CA ASP A 669 -16.98 -0.98 -20.99
C ASP A 669 -17.81 -2.08 -20.29
N PRO A 670 -17.95 -2.06 -18.95
CA PRO A 670 -18.74 -3.04 -18.21
C PRO A 670 -20.19 -3.17 -18.70
N ALA A 671 -20.78 -2.11 -19.26
CA ALA A 671 -22.15 -2.14 -19.78
C ALA A 671 -22.30 -3.00 -21.05
N LYS A 672 -21.20 -3.35 -21.72
CA LYS A 672 -21.19 -4.20 -22.92
C LYS A 672 -20.89 -5.68 -22.63
N ARG A 673 -20.46 -6.00 -21.40
CA ARG A 673 -20.22 -7.38 -20.94
C ARG A 673 -21.56 -8.10 -20.68
N PHE A 674 -21.48 -9.37 -20.32
CA PHE A 674 -22.60 -10.03 -19.63
C PHE A 674 -22.90 -9.27 -18.34
N GLN A 675 -24.17 -9.00 -18.06
CA GLN A 675 -24.59 -8.20 -16.92
C GLN A 675 -24.74 -9.03 -15.64
N SER A 676 -24.68 -10.36 -15.74
CA SER A 676 -24.62 -11.27 -14.59
C SER A 676 -23.91 -12.57 -14.97
N THR A 677 -23.43 -13.30 -13.97
CA THR A 677 -22.89 -14.66 -14.13
C THR A 677 -23.94 -15.65 -14.64
N SER A 678 -25.23 -15.42 -14.34
CA SER A 678 -26.32 -16.21 -14.92
C SER A 678 -26.43 -15.99 -16.44
N GLU A 679 -26.38 -14.74 -16.91
CA GLU A 679 -26.38 -14.45 -18.36
C GLU A 679 -25.15 -15.05 -19.06
N PHE A 680 -24.00 -15.07 -18.39
CA PHE A 680 -22.79 -15.71 -18.88
C PHE A 680 -22.94 -17.25 -18.99
N LEU A 681 -23.54 -17.89 -17.98
CA LEU A 681 -23.76 -19.35 -17.96
C LEU A 681 -24.77 -19.83 -19.01
N ASP A 682 -25.75 -18.99 -19.36
CA ASP A 682 -26.76 -19.29 -20.38
C ASP A 682 -26.20 -19.26 -21.81
N ALA A 683 -25.11 -18.51 -22.02
CA ALA A 683 -24.43 -18.34 -23.32
C ALA A 683 -23.45 -19.47 -23.62
#